data_AF-A0A1V6D669-F1
#
_entry.id   AF-A0A1V6D669-F1
#
_cell.length_a   1.000
_cell.length_b   1.000
_cell.length_c   1.000
_cell.angle_alpha   90.00
_cell.angle_beta   90.00
_cell.angle_gamma   90.00
#
_symmetry.space_group_name_H-M   'P 1'
#
loop_
_entity.id
_entity.type
_entity.pdbx_description
1 polymer ?
#
loop_
_entity_poly.entity_id
_entity_poly.type
_entity_poly.pdbx_seq_one_letter_code
_entity_poly.pdbx_strand_id
1 'polypeptide(L)'
;MNIPYISGIAPPPELPLGRFLPPIPAGMASAWSRQNLNPGDWILEPFGYNPLVVIEMAAAGFPVLVCVNNPIHAFLLKILSSAPQSGDLIAALQDLAVASKGNQRMEPYIRGLYRVNCAACNTQIEADAFLWKKDAHQPFAAIVDCPTCGARGEQTLTEFALENLTPLPPKELHLARALNRIAARDDALRTQVKNILNAYPARPLIILQTIINKLESLEQAPEQRDLLIALILSAADYGNTLWAYPSPRHRPRQITVPTVYRERNLWKVMEEAVTAWQVLKTPIPLAEWQGDPKSPKGIYMFQGRIRELTPPPGEGLFSAVLAVIPRPNQAFWSLSALWTGWIWGQDAVAPIRQVLSRQRYDWNWHCTALMGVFDAIYSMKHPSLKFAGLIPENEPLLLLAALLAAEAKGFRLHSFAQSIDDQLAQCQWTALTHPPQKPQPEQALAVARESVTNYLQKKGEPATYQQVHAAALTDMANTNHLAIDTFIQNTNQVASETHRWLETIFHDPNFLTHVTEGVASIEAGEWWLRHPHTVAMSLIDFLEEHIYNHLVSSPDTTAERVKSIVHQALPGIFTPENELVLNCLASYADLVDPETHHWMLKEGDQPAARHKDRELTLQSLKVIAQRLGYQVSGSDPIYWRDHHHTLPRYCLHVLTTAIVSPCVWGDFEPAETNILVIPGSRANLLAYKQQRDPILRDKLAKDFLVVKFRLARDLEVNPLLSRELFKELVRADPPEYHASQLALL
;
A
#
# COMPACT_ATOMS: atom_id res chain seq x y z
N MET A 1 -7.43 21.70 1.55
CA MET A 1 -7.48 20.28 1.98
C MET A 1 -6.26 19.50 1.47
N ASN A 2 -5.98 19.47 0.17
CA ASN A 2 -4.85 18.71 -0.38
C ASN A 2 -3.48 19.20 0.14
N ILE A 3 -2.65 18.29 0.62
CA ILE A 3 -1.26 18.53 1.03
C ILE A 3 -0.29 17.63 0.24
N PRO A 4 0.98 17.99 0.09
CA PRO A 4 1.96 17.12 -0.57
C PRO A 4 2.08 15.78 0.16
N TYR A 5 2.09 14.68 -0.58
CA TYR A 5 2.29 13.36 -0.01
C TYR A 5 3.72 13.21 0.52
N ILE A 6 3.86 12.83 1.79
CA ILE A 6 5.17 12.56 2.41
C ILE A 6 5.58 11.13 2.02
N SER A 7 6.49 11.01 1.07
CA SER A 7 7.04 9.71 0.67
C SER A 7 7.95 9.11 1.72
N GLY A 8 8.01 7.77 1.74
CA GLY A 8 9.07 7.07 2.45
C GLY A 8 10.40 7.19 1.73
N ILE A 9 11.48 6.98 2.48
CA ILE A 9 12.86 6.98 1.96
C ILE A 9 13.36 5.57 1.64
N ALA A 10 12.65 4.54 2.09
CA ALA A 10 12.97 3.14 1.86
C ALA A 10 11.72 2.27 1.98
N PRO A 11 11.66 1.14 1.25
CA PRO A 11 10.57 0.19 1.41
C PRO A 11 10.52 -0.35 2.86
N PRO A 12 9.36 -0.81 3.33
CA PRO A 12 9.24 -1.46 4.63
C PRO A 12 10.21 -2.64 4.72
N PRO A 13 11.04 -2.76 5.77
CA PRO A 13 11.93 -3.90 5.92
C PRO A 13 11.12 -5.19 6.14
N GLU A 14 11.75 -6.33 5.90
CA GLU A 14 11.18 -7.60 6.34
C GLU A 14 11.15 -7.63 7.87
N LEU A 15 9.97 -7.92 8.43
CA LEU A 15 9.75 -7.95 9.86
C LEU A 15 9.33 -9.35 10.32
N PRO A 16 9.69 -9.75 11.55
CA PRO A 16 9.05 -10.87 12.20
C PRO A 16 7.55 -10.57 12.30
N LEU A 17 6.71 -11.55 11.95
CA LEU A 17 5.25 -11.38 11.85
C LEU A 17 4.81 -10.28 10.85
N GLY A 18 5.71 -9.83 9.97
CA GLY A 18 5.50 -8.69 9.06
C GLY A 18 4.34 -8.85 8.08
N ARG A 19 3.87 -10.09 7.84
CA ARG A 19 2.66 -10.36 7.05
C ARG A 19 1.37 -9.87 7.69
N PHE A 20 1.40 -9.57 8.99
CA PHE A 20 0.27 -9.00 9.74
C PHE A 20 0.44 -7.51 10.05
N LEU A 21 1.67 -6.99 9.97
CA LEU A 21 1.97 -5.58 10.20
C LEU A 21 1.77 -4.79 8.91
N PRO A 22 1.22 -3.56 8.97
CA PRO A 22 1.00 -2.77 7.77
C PRO A 22 2.34 -2.38 7.13
N PRO A 23 2.48 -2.47 5.79
CA PRO A 23 3.73 -2.17 5.08
C PRO A 23 3.91 -0.65 4.96
N ILE A 24 4.35 0.02 6.03
CA ILE A 24 4.59 1.46 6.02
C ILE A 24 6.06 1.73 5.67
N PRO A 25 6.35 2.47 4.59
CA PRO A 25 7.71 2.87 4.25
C PRO A 25 8.38 3.68 5.37
N ALA A 26 9.69 3.50 5.53
CA ALA A 26 10.44 4.22 6.56
C ALA A 26 10.56 5.72 6.21
N GLY A 27 10.70 6.57 7.22
CA GLY A 27 10.98 8.00 7.07
C GLY A 27 9.74 8.89 7.04
N MET A 28 8.54 8.32 6.82
CA MET A 28 7.29 9.10 6.76
C MET A 28 6.96 9.77 8.08
N ALA A 29 7.07 9.03 9.20
CA ALA A 29 6.70 9.53 10.52
C ALA A 29 7.67 10.59 11.03
N SER A 30 8.98 10.36 10.89
CA SER A 30 10.02 11.30 11.24
C SER A 30 10.00 12.56 10.38
N ALA A 31 9.73 12.44 9.08
CA ALA A 31 9.54 13.60 8.20
C ALA A 31 8.36 14.45 8.67
N TRP A 32 7.20 13.82 8.93
CA TRP A 32 6.05 14.55 9.46
C TRP A 32 6.35 15.22 10.80
N SER A 33 6.97 14.50 11.75
CA SER A 33 7.30 15.04 13.08
C SER A 33 8.26 16.23 12.99
N ARG A 34 9.31 16.16 12.18
CA ARG A 34 10.27 17.28 12.00
C ARG A 34 9.64 18.50 11.34
N GLN A 35 8.67 18.30 10.45
CA GLN A 35 7.97 19.40 9.79
C GLN A 35 6.94 20.08 10.71
N ASN A 36 6.46 19.37 11.74
CA ASN A 36 5.31 19.80 12.52
C ASN A 36 5.61 20.04 14.00
N LEU A 37 6.72 19.57 14.54
CA LEU A 37 7.00 19.58 15.97
C LEU A 37 8.38 20.13 16.26
N ASN A 38 8.54 20.67 17.45
CA ASN A 38 9.84 21.08 17.98
C ASN A 38 10.53 19.89 18.65
N PRO A 39 11.87 19.84 18.66
CA PRO A 39 12.60 18.82 19.41
C PRO A 39 12.14 18.74 20.87
N GLY A 40 11.80 17.54 21.34
CA GLY A 40 11.30 17.30 22.70
C GLY A 40 9.78 17.33 22.85
N ASP A 41 9.04 17.77 21.84
CA ASP A 41 7.57 17.67 21.81
C ASP A 41 7.12 16.20 21.90
N TRP A 42 6.11 15.93 22.71
CA TRP A 42 5.57 14.59 22.90
C TRP A 42 4.59 14.18 21.82
N ILE A 43 4.66 12.90 21.46
CA ILE A 43 3.73 12.27 20.51
C ILE A 43 2.97 11.13 21.19
N LEU A 44 1.67 11.06 20.94
CA LEU A 44 0.81 9.93 21.28
C LEU A 44 0.58 9.04 20.05
N GLU A 45 0.85 7.74 20.17
CA GLU A 45 0.42 6.71 19.21
C GLU A 45 -0.61 5.79 19.92
N PRO A 46 -1.90 5.85 19.55
CA PRO A 46 -2.98 5.28 20.38
C PRO A 46 -3.29 3.80 20.12
N PHE A 47 -2.60 3.13 19.19
CA PHE A 47 -2.96 1.79 18.71
C PHE A 47 -1.90 0.71 18.92
N GLY A 48 -0.62 1.07 18.94
CA GLY A 48 0.51 0.16 18.98
C GLY A 48 0.53 -0.80 17.79
N TYR A 49 0.00 -0.38 16.64
CA TYR A 49 -0.26 -1.31 15.52
C TYR A 49 0.98 -1.59 14.67
N ASN A 50 1.87 -0.61 14.50
CA ASN A 50 3.14 -0.80 13.81
C ASN A 50 4.30 -0.32 14.71
N PRO A 51 5.17 -1.23 15.21
CA PRO A 51 6.25 -0.86 16.11
C PRO A 51 7.30 0.05 15.46
N LEU A 52 7.54 -0.07 14.15
CA LEU A 52 8.56 0.73 13.48
C LEU A 52 8.21 2.21 13.42
N VAL A 53 6.93 2.57 13.31
CA VAL A 53 6.51 3.98 13.30
C VAL A 53 6.80 4.63 14.65
N VAL A 54 6.55 3.93 15.75
CA VAL A 54 6.87 4.38 17.12
C VAL A 54 8.39 4.53 17.31
N ILE A 55 9.14 3.52 16.88
CA ILE A 55 10.61 3.52 16.93
C ILE A 55 11.19 4.66 16.10
N GLU A 56 10.66 4.90 14.91
CA GLU A 56 11.12 5.96 14.00
C GLU A 56 10.93 7.35 14.62
N MET A 57 9.77 7.62 15.21
CA MET A 57 9.50 8.88 15.91
C MET A 57 10.46 9.08 17.09
N ALA A 58 10.67 8.04 17.90
CA ALA A 58 11.58 8.08 19.04
C ALA A 58 13.04 8.27 18.61
N ALA A 59 13.48 7.58 17.55
CA ALA A 59 14.80 7.74 16.95
C ALA A 59 15.02 9.14 16.36
N ALA A 60 13.94 9.81 15.92
CA ALA A 60 13.99 11.19 15.47
C ALA A 60 14.07 12.23 16.62
N GLY A 61 14.06 11.78 17.88
CA GLY A 61 14.26 12.62 19.06
C GLY A 61 12.99 13.07 19.78
N PHE A 62 11.83 12.52 19.41
CA PHE A 62 10.54 12.84 20.04
C PHE A 62 10.18 11.79 21.10
N PRO A 63 9.87 12.17 22.34
CA PRO A 63 9.30 11.24 23.31
C PRO A 63 7.94 10.73 22.82
N VAL A 64 7.74 9.41 22.83
CA VAL A 64 6.49 8.79 22.35
C VAL A 64 5.80 8.05 23.47
N LEU A 65 4.54 8.35 23.72
CA LEU A 65 3.65 7.46 24.48
C LEU A 65 2.87 6.60 23.50
N VAL A 66 2.95 5.28 23.66
CA VAL A 66 2.21 4.32 22.84
C VAL A 66 1.27 3.48 23.69
N CYS A 67 0.01 3.38 23.27
CA CYS A 67 -0.95 2.45 23.88
C CYS A 67 -0.98 1.13 23.10
N VAL A 68 -0.69 0.01 23.76
CA VAL A 68 -0.58 -1.30 23.11
C VAL A 68 -1.45 -2.33 23.83
N ASN A 69 -2.63 -2.62 23.29
CA ASN A 69 -3.54 -3.60 23.89
C ASN A 69 -3.20 -5.06 23.57
N ASN A 70 -2.44 -5.33 22.50
CA ASN A 70 -2.06 -6.70 22.11
C ASN A 70 -0.69 -7.07 22.72
N PRO A 71 -0.60 -8.09 23.59
CA PRO A 71 0.67 -8.50 24.19
C PRO A 71 1.76 -8.87 23.18
N ILE A 72 1.39 -9.40 22.01
CA ILE A 72 2.34 -9.72 20.94
C ILE A 72 2.91 -8.46 20.32
N HIS A 73 2.10 -7.41 20.13
CA HIS A 73 2.61 -6.11 19.66
C HIS A 73 3.51 -5.43 20.71
N ALA A 74 3.13 -5.49 21.99
CA ALA A 74 3.94 -4.94 23.07
C ALA A 74 5.31 -5.62 23.12
N PHE A 75 5.30 -6.96 22.98
CA PHE A 75 6.52 -7.75 22.90
C PHE A 75 7.35 -7.45 21.65
N LEU A 76 6.75 -7.37 20.46
CA LEU A 76 7.45 -6.97 19.23
C LEU A 76 8.15 -5.62 19.40
N LEU A 77 7.44 -4.63 19.94
CA LEU A 77 8.00 -3.30 20.19
C LEU A 77 9.18 -3.38 21.17
N LYS A 78 9.05 -4.13 22.26
CA LYS A 78 10.13 -4.35 23.24
C LYS A 78 11.37 -4.93 22.58
N ILE A 79 11.25 -6.05 21.87
CA ILE A 79 12.39 -6.74 21.27
C ILE A 79 13.03 -5.87 20.18
N LEU A 80 12.24 -5.31 19.27
CA LEU A 80 12.79 -4.47 18.19
C LEU A 80 13.52 -3.24 18.75
N SER A 81 12.97 -2.59 19.79
CA SER A 81 13.61 -1.43 20.44
C SER A 81 14.91 -1.78 21.14
N SER A 82 15.11 -3.05 21.55
CA SER A 82 16.38 -3.50 22.15
C SER A 82 17.53 -3.66 21.15
N ALA A 83 17.25 -3.61 19.84
CA ALA A 83 18.22 -3.82 18.76
C ALA A 83 19.08 -5.09 18.98
N PRO A 84 18.45 -6.29 19.02
CA PRO A 84 19.13 -7.51 19.42
C PRO A 84 20.26 -7.84 18.45
N GLN A 85 21.40 -8.29 18.97
CA GLN A 85 22.53 -8.70 18.14
C GLN A 85 22.42 -10.17 17.76
N SER A 86 22.98 -10.54 16.61
CA SER A 86 22.98 -11.93 16.14
C SER A 86 23.54 -12.91 17.18
N GLY A 87 24.60 -12.52 17.89
CA GLY A 87 25.25 -13.38 18.89
C GLY A 87 24.32 -13.75 20.05
N ASP A 88 23.51 -12.79 20.52
CA ASP A 88 22.60 -13.01 21.64
C ASP A 88 21.42 -13.90 21.26
N LEU A 89 20.88 -13.72 20.05
CA LEU A 89 19.83 -14.57 19.49
C LEU A 89 20.32 -16.01 19.27
N ILE A 90 21.54 -16.18 18.74
CA ILE A 90 22.17 -17.48 18.56
C ILE A 90 22.40 -18.16 19.90
N ALA A 91 22.89 -17.44 20.91
CA ALA A 91 23.08 -17.97 22.26
C ALA A 91 21.76 -18.44 22.88
N ALA A 92 20.70 -17.62 22.76
CA ALA A 92 19.37 -17.97 23.24
C ALA A 92 18.80 -19.24 22.56
N LEU A 93 19.03 -19.41 21.25
CA LEU A 93 18.66 -20.62 20.51
C LEU A 93 19.51 -21.84 20.91
N GLN A 94 20.79 -21.63 21.21
CA GLN A 94 21.72 -22.69 21.58
C GLN A 94 21.34 -23.34 22.92
N ASP A 95 20.87 -22.57 23.89
CA ASP A 95 20.34 -23.09 25.16
C ASP A 95 19.17 -24.05 24.94
N LEU A 96 18.27 -23.70 24.01
CA LEU A 96 17.21 -24.61 23.59
C LEU A 96 17.78 -25.82 22.87
N ALA A 97 18.77 -25.66 21.98
CA ALA A 97 19.34 -26.74 21.18
C ALA A 97 19.91 -27.86 22.06
N VAL A 98 20.61 -27.52 23.13
CA VAL A 98 21.25 -28.49 24.05
C VAL A 98 20.31 -29.03 25.12
N ALA A 99 19.14 -28.42 25.32
CA ALA A 99 18.16 -28.88 26.30
C ALA A 99 17.73 -30.33 26.05
N SER A 100 17.56 -31.09 27.13
CA SER A 100 17.19 -32.51 27.06
C SER A 100 15.73 -32.72 26.65
N LYS A 101 15.53 -33.71 25.77
CA LYS A 101 14.22 -34.26 25.39
C LYS A 101 14.32 -35.79 25.36
N GLY A 102 13.92 -36.42 26.47
CA GLY A 102 14.15 -37.86 26.66
C GLY A 102 15.64 -38.17 26.63
N ASN A 103 16.06 -39.06 25.73
CA ASN A 103 17.47 -39.48 25.58
C ASN A 103 18.25 -38.66 24.52
N GLN A 104 17.65 -37.61 23.97
CA GLN A 104 18.25 -36.77 22.92
C GLN A 104 18.30 -35.30 23.35
N ARG A 105 19.07 -34.50 22.62
CA ARG A 105 19.01 -33.04 22.66
C ARG A 105 17.84 -32.53 21.82
N MET A 106 17.34 -31.33 22.13
CA MET A 106 16.15 -30.75 21.48
C MET A 106 16.33 -30.56 19.98
N GLU A 107 17.47 -30.02 19.53
CA GLU A 107 17.70 -29.74 18.11
C GLU A 107 17.65 -31.02 17.25
N PRO A 108 18.45 -32.08 17.51
CA PRO A 108 18.36 -33.33 16.77
C PRO A 108 16.98 -33.97 16.79
N TYR A 109 16.25 -33.84 17.91
CA TYR A 109 14.88 -34.34 18.03
C TYR A 109 13.94 -33.61 17.05
N ILE A 110 13.97 -32.27 17.01
CA ILE A 110 13.09 -31.48 16.13
C ILE A 110 13.46 -31.70 14.66
N ARG A 111 14.75 -31.57 14.30
CA ARG A 111 15.23 -31.79 12.93
C ARG A 111 14.92 -33.20 12.43
N GLY A 112 14.95 -34.18 13.34
CA GLY A 112 14.58 -35.56 13.07
C GLY A 112 13.15 -35.73 12.52
N LEU A 113 12.22 -34.87 12.91
CA LEU A 113 10.81 -34.91 12.47
C LEU A 113 10.62 -34.42 11.01
N TYR A 114 11.66 -33.84 10.41
CA TYR A 114 11.68 -33.36 9.02
C TYR A 114 12.58 -34.20 8.11
N ARG A 115 13.02 -35.38 8.55
CA ARG A 115 13.82 -36.28 7.72
C ARG A 115 13.01 -36.85 6.56
N VAL A 116 13.64 -36.89 5.39
CA VAL A 116 13.12 -37.50 4.16
C VAL A 116 14.29 -38.08 3.37
N ASN A 117 14.04 -39.08 2.52
CA ASN A 117 15.07 -39.55 1.58
C ASN A 117 15.06 -38.67 0.32
N CYS A 118 16.24 -38.30 -0.15
CA CYS A 118 16.40 -37.60 -1.42
C CYS A 118 15.89 -38.48 -2.58
N ALA A 119 15.01 -37.97 -3.42
CA ALA A 119 14.49 -38.74 -4.56
C ALA A 119 15.57 -39.09 -5.60
N ALA A 120 16.69 -38.36 -5.65
CA ALA A 120 17.76 -38.57 -6.63
C ALA A 120 18.83 -39.57 -6.16
N CYS A 121 19.31 -39.45 -4.92
CA CYS A 121 20.41 -40.29 -4.41
C CYS A 121 20.04 -41.18 -3.22
N ASN A 122 18.77 -41.16 -2.79
CA ASN A 122 18.22 -41.91 -1.65
C ASN A 122 18.94 -41.67 -0.31
N THR A 123 19.80 -40.66 -0.22
CA THR A 123 20.44 -40.27 1.05
C THR A 123 19.39 -39.61 1.94
N GLN A 124 19.39 -39.95 3.23
CA GLN A 124 18.53 -39.31 4.22
C GLN A 124 18.97 -37.85 4.42
N ILE A 125 18.06 -36.92 4.16
CA ILE A 125 18.27 -35.48 4.25
C ILE A 125 17.15 -34.85 5.09
N GLU A 126 17.24 -33.53 5.31
CA GLU A 126 16.25 -32.73 6.01
C GLU A 126 15.44 -31.91 5.01
N ALA A 127 14.11 -32.05 5.03
CA ALA A 127 13.21 -31.22 4.25
C ALA A 127 13.23 -29.76 4.76
N ASP A 128 13.24 -28.81 3.84
CA ASP A 128 13.01 -27.39 4.13
C ASP A 128 11.53 -27.13 4.45
N ALA A 129 10.66 -27.84 3.74
CA ALA A 129 9.22 -27.81 3.99
C ALA A 129 8.51 -29.06 3.45
N PHE A 130 7.34 -29.35 3.99
CA PHE A 130 6.38 -30.26 3.40
C PHE A 130 5.23 -29.49 2.73
N LEU A 131 4.78 -29.97 1.59
CA LEU A 131 3.65 -29.40 0.85
C LEU A 131 2.41 -30.28 1.06
N TRP A 132 1.30 -29.62 1.39
CA TRP A 132 0.06 -30.27 1.74
C TRP A 132 -1.07 -29.77 0.87
N LYS A 133 -1.95 -30.69 0.46
CA LYS A 133 -3.28 -30.33 -0.04
C LYS A 133 -4.20 -30.12 1.15
N LYS A 134 -5.13 -29.17 1.02
CA LYS A 134 -6.17 -28.96 2.03
C LYS A 134 -6.87 -30.28 2.35
N ASP A 135 -7.10 -30.52 3.65
CA ASP A 135 -7.78 -31.70 4.21
C ASP A 135 -7.07 -33.05 3.98
N ALA A 136 -5.86 -33.07 3.39
CA ALA A 136 -5.09 -34.29 3.23
C ALA A 136 -4.52 -34.80 4.57
N HIS A 137 -4.40 -36.13 4.71
CA HIS A 137 -3.83 -36.76 5.91
C HIS A 137 -2.30 -36.89 5.86
N GLN A 138 -1.69 -36.74 4.69
CA GLN A 138 -0.24 -36.82 4.47
C GLN A 138 0.22 -35.75 3.46
N PRO A 139 1.47 -35.28 3.54
CA PRO A 139 2.02 -34.34 2.57
C PRO A 139 2.19 -35.01 1.21
N PHE A 140 1.98 -34.28 0.11
CA PHE A 140 2.15 -34.84 -1.24
C PHE A 140 3.56 -34.61 -1.81
N ALA A 141 4.28 -33.63 -1.29
CA ALA A 141 5.63 -33.28 -1.74
C ALA A 141 6.46 -32.70 -0.58
N ALA A 142 7.76 -32.64 -0.78
CA ALA A 142 8.71 -31.95 0.09
C ALA A 142 9.59 -31.01 -0.73
N ILE A 143 9.94 -29.86 -0.16
CA ILE A 143 10.99 -28.98 -0.68
C ILE A 143 12.30 -29.38 0.00
N VAL A 144 13.33 -29.63 -0.80
CA VAL A 144 14.64 -30.13 -0.33
C VAL A 144 15.79 -29.38 -0.99
N ASP A 145 16.92 -29.27 -0.28
CA ASP A 145 18.25 -28.99 -0.81
C ASP A 145 19.19 -30.11 -0.34
N CYS A 146 19.57 -31.02 -1.25
CA CYS A 146 20.38 -32.19 -0.93
C CYS A 146 21.88 -31.84 -0.97
N PRO A 147 22.60 -31.86 0.16
CA PRO A 147 24.03 -31.52 0.18
C PRO A 147 24.92 -32.59 -0.48
N THR A 148 24.39 -33.80 -0.71
CA THR A 148 25.16 -34.93 -1.27
C THR A 148 25.18 -34.95 -2.79
N CYS A 149 24.03 -34.70 -3.44
CA CYS A 149 23.91 -34.76 -4.90
C CYS A 149 23.52 -33.43 -5.56
N GLY A 150 23.24 -32.39 -4.77
CA GLY A 150 22.86 -31.06 -5.28
C GLY A 150 21.42 -30.94 -5.79
N ALA A 151 20.59 -31.98 -5.63
CA ALA A 151 19.17 -31.92 -5.97
C ALA A 151 18.46 -30.85 -5.13
N ARG A 152 17.74 -29.93 -5.79
CA ARG A 152 17.06 -28.78 -5.18
C ARG A 152 15.64 -28.63 -5.70
N GLY A 153 14.73 -28.23 -4.81
CA GLY A 153 13.35 -27.89 -5.16
C GLY A 153 12.33 -28.91 -4.68
N GLU A 154 11.20 -28.97 -5.38
CA GLU A 154 10.09 -29.86 -5.04
C GLU A 154 10.38 -31.30 -5.47
N GLN A 155 10.24 -32.24 -4.52
CA GLN A 155 10.18 -33.68 -4.81
C GLN A 155 8.82 -34.24 -4.35
N THR A 156 8.17 -35.00 -5.22
CA THR A 156 6.93 -35.72 -4.89
C THR A 156 7.22 -36.83 -3.88
N LEU A 157 6.34 -36.99 -2.89
CA LEU A 157 6.44 -38.06 -1.90
C LEU A 157 5.64 -39.27 -2.38
N THR A 158 6.35 -40.35 -2.72
CA THR A 158 5.75 -41.66 -3.03
C THR A 158 5.27 -42.36 -1.76
N GLU A 159 4.44 -43.39 -1.89
CA GLU A 159 4.01 -44.21 -0.74
C GLU A 159 5.22 -44.74 0.06
N PHE A 160 6.24 -45.24 -0.63
CA PHE A 160 7.50 -45.65 0.00
C PHE A 160 8.19 -44.51 0.75
N ALA A 161 8.22 -43.29 0.20
CA ALA A 161 8.79 -42.14 0.89
C ALA A 161 7.99 -41.74 2.14
N LEU A 162 6.65 -41.87 2.07
CA LEU A 162 5.72 -41.56 3.16
C LEU A 162 5.85 -42.56 4.33
N GLU A 163 5.99 -43.85 4.04
CA GLU A 163 6.22 -44.90 5.04
C GLU A 163 7.54 -44.74 5.78
N ASN A 164 8.55 -44.13 5.13
CA ASN A 164 9.86 -43.87 5.70
C ASN A 164 9.98 -42.52 6.45
N LEU A 165 8.90 -41.74 6.53
CA LEU A 165 8.90 -40.52 7.34
C LEU A 165 9.00 -40.88 8.84
N THR A 166 9.73 -40.05 9.59
CA THR A 166 9.81 -40.19 11.04
C THR A 166 8.41 -40.16 11.67
N PRO A 167 8.00 -41.20 12.42
CA PRO A 167 6.69 -41.22 13.07
C PRO A 167 6.53 -40.07 14.05
N LEU A 168 5.36 -39.41 14.01
CA LEU A 168 5.05 -38.32 14.93
C LEU A 168 4.59 -38.87 16.28
N PRO A 169 4.96 -38.21 17.40
CA PRO A 169 4.34 -38.48 18.70
C PRO A 169 2.81 -38.28 18.66
N PRO A 170 2.05 -38.87 19.60
CA PRO A 170 0.60 -38.66 19.70
C PRO A 170 0.25 -37.18 19.88
N LYS A 171 -0.63 -36.64 19.02
CA LYS A 171 -0.99 -35.21 19.00
C LYS A 171 -1.83 -34.81 20.22
N GLU A 172 -2.59 -35.74 20.79
CA GLU A 172 -3.68 -35.49 21.74
C GLU A 172 -3.19 -34.78 23.00
N LEU A 173 -2.05 -35.23 23.54
CA LEU A 173 -1.46 -34.63 24.74
C LEU A 173 -0.97 -33.20 24.47
N HIS A 174 -0.31 -32.97 23.33
CA HIS A 174 0.16 -31.64 22.93
C HIS A 174 -1.00 -30.69 22.67
N LEU A 175 -2.06 -31.17 22.02
CA LEU A 175 -3.29 -30.40 21.80
C LEU A 175 -3.98 -30.05 23.12
N ALA A 176 -4.10 -31.00 24.05
CA ALA A 176 -4.70 -30.77 25.36
C ALA A 176 -3.91 -29.72 26.16
N ARG A 177 -2.58 -29.75 26.12
CA ARG A 177 -1.71 -28.73 26.73
C ARG A 177 -1.92 -27.37 26.07
N ALA A 178 -1.85 -27.30 24.74
CA ALA A 178 -2.06 -26.07 23.99
C ALA A 178 -3.40 -25.40 24.33
N LEU A 179 -4.48 -26.20 24.40
CA LEU A 179 -5.80 -25.75 24.81
C LEU A 179 -5.82 -25.21 26.24
N ASN A 180 -5.28 -25.98 27.19
CA ASN A 180 -5.31 -25.65 28.62
C ASN A 180 -4.46 -24.42 28.96
N ARG A 181 -3.55 -23.97 28.10
CA ARG A 181 -2.82 -22.71 28.30
C ARG A 181 -3.64 -21.46 27.96
N ILE A 182 -4.79 -21.62 27.31
CA ILE A 182 -5.62 -20.51 26.84
C ILE A 182 -7.03 -20.55 27.47
N ALA A 183 -7.61 -21.75 27.54
CA ALA A 183 -8.96 -21.97 28.03
C ALA A 183 -9.00 -23.16 28.98
N ALA A 184 -9.62 -22.99 30.15
CA ALA A 184 -9.84 -24.06 31.12
C ALA A 184 -10.79 -25.15 30.55
N ARG A 185 -10.98 -26.26 31.27
CA ARG A 185 -11.77 -27.40 30.78
C ARG A 185 -13.26 -27.08 30.61
N ASP A 186 -13.78 -26.26 31.50
CA ASP A 186 -15.15 -25.77 31.64
C ASP A 186 -15.39 -24.40 30.98
N ASP A 187 -14.36 -23.87 30.32
CA ASP A 187 -14.38 -22.56 29.70
C ASP A 187 -15.32 -22.52 28.48
N ALA A 188 -16.22 -21.53 28.45
CA ALA A 188 -17.16 -21.32 27.35
C ALA A 188 -16.49 -21.08 25.98
N LEU A 189 -15.24 -20.62 25.97
CA LEU A 189 -14.47 -20.36 24.75
C LEU A 189 -13.65 -21.57 24.26
N ARG A 190 -13.66 -22.69 24.99
CA ARG A 190 -12.80 -23.84 24.71
C ARG A 190 -13.00 -24.41 23.30
N THR A 191 -14.24 -24.46 22.82
CA THR A 191 -14.57 -24.95 21.47
C THR A 191 -14.02 -24.02 20.39
N GLN A 192 -14.13 -22.72 20.59
CA GLN A 192 -13.64 -21.69 19.68
C GLN A 192 -12.11 -21.74 19.60
N VAL A 193 -11.43 -21.84 20.75
CA VAL A 193 -9.97 -22.03 20.80
C VAL A 193 -9.55 -23.31 20.07
N LYS A 194 -10.27 -24.42 20.28
CA LYS A 194 -10.02 -25.68 19.56
C LYS A 194 -10.13 -25.52 18.05
N ASN A 195 -11.12 -24.77 17.56
CA ASN A 195 -11.28 -24.50 16.13
C ASN A 195 -10.12 -23.68 15.56
N ILE A 196 -9.65 -22.66 16.28
CA ILE A 196 -8.48 -21.86 15.87
C ILE A 196 -7.22 -22.73 15.85
N LEU A 197 -7.04 -23.63 16.82
CA LEU A 197 -5.90 -24.57 16.88
C LEU A 197 -5.85 -25.56 15.72
N ASN A 198 -6.96 -25.80 15.02
CA ASN A 198 -6.95 -26.62 13.80
C ASN A 198 -6.15 -25.98 12.66
N ALA A 199 -5.81 -24.70 12.76
CA ALA A 199 -4.85 -24.05 11.87
C ALA A 199 -3.40 -24.56 12.04
N TYR A 200 -3.11 -25.42 13.03
CA TYR A 200 -1.80 -26.04 13.20
C TYR A 200 -1.83 -27.52 12.82
N PRO A 201 -1.02 -27.96 11.83
CA PRO A 201 -0.81 -29.37 11.56
C PRO A 201 -0.20 -30.09 12.76
N ALA A 202 -0.23 -31.43 12.74
CA ALA A 202 0.23 -32.24 13.86
C ALA A 202 1.72 -31.99 14.20
N ARG A 203 2.60 -32.04 13.19
CA ARG A 203 4.06 -31.89 13.38
C ARG A 203 4.42 -30.52 13.98
N PRO A 204 4.00 -29.36 13.43
CA PRO A 204 4.26 -28.05 14.04
C PRO A 204 3.68 -27.91 15.45
N LEU A 205 2.45 -28.38 15.71
CA LEU A 205 1.86 -28.29 17.04
C LEU A 205 2.67 -29.07 18.09
N ILE A 206 3.10 -30.29 17.76
CA ILE A 206 3.92 -31.12 18.63
C ILE A 206 5.25 -30.42 18.95
N ILE A 207 5.91 -29.88 17.92
CA ILE A 207 7.19 -29.18 18.08
C ILE A 207 7.03 -27.94 18.95
N LEU A 208 6.10 -27.05 18.60
CA LEU A 208 5.86 -25.80 19.34
C LEU A 208 5.54 -26.07 20.81
N GLN A 209 4.63 -27.01 21.09
CA GLN A 209 4.28 -27.35 22.47
C GLN A 209 5.42 -28.06 23.22
N THR A 210 6.31 -28.76 22.51
CA THR A 210 7.52 -29.33 23.12
C THR A 210 8.50 -28.23 23.52
N ILE A 211 8.74 -27.26 22.63
CA ILE A 211 9.61 -26.12 22.88
C ILE A 211 9.06 -25.25 24.03
N ILE A 212 7.78 -24.89 23.95
CA ILE A 212 7.12 -24.02 24.93
C ILE A 212 7.08 -24.67 26.32
N ASN A 213 6.83 -25.99 26.40
CA ASN A 213 6.92 -26.70 27.66
C ASN A 213 8.35 -26.75 28.20
N LYS A 214 9.37 -26.82 27.34
CA LYS A 214 10.76 -26.82 27.79
C LYS A 214 11.18 -25.43 28.28
N LEU A 215 10.71 -24.37 27.60
CA LEU A 215 10.95 -22.97 27.93
C LEU A 215 10.62 -22.68 29.40
N GLU A 216 9.57 -23.26 29.99
CA GLU A 216 9.23 -23.08 31.41
C GLU A 216 10.31 -23.54 32.41
N SER A 217 11.13 -24.51 31.99
CA SER A 217 12.19 -25.11 32.83
C SER A 217 13.61 -24.74 32.39
N LEU A 218 13.75 -23.90 31.37
CA LEU A 218 15.04 -23.53 30.82
C LEU A 218 15.66 -22.43 31.68
N GLU A 219 16.85 -22.69 32.22
CA GLU A 219 17.61 -21.70 33.00
C GLU A 219 18.25 -20.70 32.05
N GLN A 220 17.71 -19.49 31.99
CA GLN A 220 18.20 -18.38 31.15
C GLN A 220 18.03 -17.06 31.87
N ALA A 221 18.90 -16.09 31.56
CA ALA A 221 18.67 -14.71 31.95
C ALA A 221 17.34 -14.19 31.32
N PRO A 222 16.61 -13.27 31.97
CA PRO A 222 15.34 -12.76 31.45
C PRO A 222 15.42 -12.20 30.02
N GLU A 223 16.50 -11.50 29.70
CA GLU A 223 16.73 -10.93 28.36
C GLU A 223 16.96 -12.02 27.30
N GLN A 224 17.78 -13.03 27.61
CA GLN A 224 18.01 -14.17 26.72
C GLN A 224 16.73 -14.99 26.50
N ARG A 225 15.92 -15.15 27.55
CA ARG A 225 14.61 -15.80 27.46
C ARG A 225 13.69 -15.05 26.50
N ASP A 226 13.66 -13.73 26.58
CA ASP A 226 12.89 -12.88 25.67
C ASP A 226 13.37 -13.05 24.21
N LEU A 227 14.68 -13.10 23.97
CA LEU A 227 15.21 -13.39 22.62
C LEU A 227 14.79 -14.77 22.11
N LEU A 228 14.80 -15.80 22.97
CA LEU A 228 14.31 -17.12 22.60
C LEU A 228 12.79 -17.11 22.27
N ILE A 229 12.00 -16.37 23.06
CA ILE A 229 10.57 -16.19 22.78
C ILE A 229 10.35 -15.54 21.40
N ALA A 230 11.18 -14.57 21.01
CA ALA A 230 11.11 -13.93 19.69
C ALA A 230 11.30 -14.93 18.54
N LEU A 231 12.26 -15.85 18.68
CA LEU A 231 12.48 -16.94 17.72
C LEU A 231 11.30 -17.94 17.70
N ILE A 232 10.78 -18.30 18.88
CA ILE A 232 9.62 -19.18 19.02
C ILE A 232 8.37 -18.57 18.36
N LEU A 233 8.15 -17.26 18.50
CA LEU A 233 7.03 -16.57 17.83
C LEU A 233 7.13 -16.65 16.31
N SER A 234 8.35 -16.57 15.77
CA SER A 234 8.59 -16.75 14.33
C SER A 234 8.22 -18.18 13.90
N ALA A 235 8.64 -19.19 14.66
CA ALA A 235 8.24 -20.57 14.42
C ALA A 235 6.73 -20.79 14.58
N ALA A 236 6.07 -20.12 15.52
CA ALA A 236 4.64 -20.20 15.72
C ALA A 236 3.86 -19.65 14.51
N ASP A 237 4.33 -18.56 13.92
CA ASP A 237 3.74 -18.04 12.69
C ASP A 237 3.97 -18.91 11.46
N TYR A 238 5.19 -19.43 11.27
CA TYR A 238 5.49 -20.33 10.15
C TYR A 238 4.93 -21.75 10.32
N GLY A 239 4.45 -22.11 11.52
CA GLY A 239 3.92 -23.43 11.83
C GLY A 239 2.43 -23.64 11.55
N ASN A 240 1.70 -22.61 11.13
CA ASN A 240 0.28 -22.73 10.78
C ASN A 240 0.03 -22.99 9.29
N THR A 241 -1.19 -23.39 8.95
CA THR A 241 -1.63 -23.74 7.60
C THR A 241 -1.86 -22.53 6.68
N LEU A 242 -1.68 -21.29 7.15
CA LEU A 242 -2.02 -20.09 6.37
C LEU A 242 -0.95 -19.71 5.34
N TRP A 243 0.10 -20.52 5.16
CA TRP A 243 1.17 -20.28 4.20
C TRP A 243 0.83 -20.91 2.85
N ALA A 244 0.08 -20.20 2.01
CA ALA A 244 -0.27 -20.65 0.67
C ALA A 244 0.99 -20.92 -0.18
N TYR A 245 0.93 -21.94 -1.05
CA TYR A 245 2.00 -22.30 -1.97
C TYR A 245 1.45 -22.45 -3.39
N PRO A 246 2.14 -21.96 -4.44
CA PRO A 246 3.52 -21.42 -4.47
C PRO A 246 3.64 -19.92 -4.14
N SER A 247 2.61 -19.30 -3.56
CA SER A 247 2.62 -17.86 -3.29
C SER A 247 3.74 -17.45 -2.31
N PRO A 248 4.69 -16.58 -2.70
CA PRO A 248 5.79 -16.16 -1.84
C PRO A 248 5.36 -15.15 -0.77
N ARG A 249 4.29 -14.39 -1.01
CA ARG A 249 3.81 -13.32 -0.12
C ARG A 249 2.32 -13.49 0.13
N HIS A 250 1.96 -13.91 1.34
CA HIS A 250 0.56 -14.05 1.76
C HIS A 250 0.33 -13.30 3.08
N ARG A 251 -0.59 -12.33 3.05
CA ARG A 251 -1.03 -11.53 4.21
C ARG A 251 -2.44 -11.98 4.64
N PRO A 252 -2.57 -13.04 5.45
CA PRO A 252 -3.88 -13.56 5.81
C PRO A 252 -4.62 -12.58 6.72
N ARG A 253 -5.88 -12.32 6.38
CA ARG A 253 -6.81 -11.50 7.16
C ARG A 253 -7.79 -12.35 7.97
N GLN A 254 -7.96 -13.62 7.58
CA GLN A 254 -8.83 -14.63 8.21
C GLN A 254 -8.12 -15.98 8.31
N ILE A 255 -8.57 -16.84 9.23
CA ILE A 255 -8.06 -18.21 9.35
C ILE A 255 -8.74 -19.08 8.31
N THR A 256 -8.16 -19.13 7.11
CA THR A 256 -8.64 -19.96 6.00
C THR A 256 -7.48 -20.76 5.44
N VAL A 257 -7.65 -22.09 5.39
CA VAL A 257 -6.64 -22.99 4.82
C VAL A 257 -6.69 -22.88 3.29
N PRO A 258 -5.58 -22.51 2.62
CA PRO A 258 -5.50 -22.46 1.17
C PRO A 258 -5.55 -23.88 0.57
N THR A 259 -5.80 -23.98 -0.73
CA THR A 259 -5.86 -25.27 -1.44
C THR A 259 -4.58 -26.08 -1.31
N VAL A 260 -3.44 -25.40 -1.34
CA VAL A 260 -2.11 -25.94 -1.05
C VAL A 260 -1.42 -25.02 -0.05
N TYR A 261 -0.87 -25.61 1.02
CA TYR A 261 -0.06 -24.89 2.00
C TYR A 261 1.30 -25.52 2.22
N ARG A 262 2.23 -24.69 2.70
CA ARG A 262 3.60 -25.06 3.04
C ARG A 262 3.76 -25.18 4.54
N GLU A 263 4.13 -26.37 5.01
CA GLU A 263 4.55 -26.61 6.39
C GLU A 263 6.07 -26.52 6.46
N ARG A 264 6.61 -25.41 6.96
CA ARG A 264 8.07 -25.20 7.04
C ARG A 264 8.71 -26.01 8.16
N ASN A 265 9.99 -26.32 7.99
CA ASN A 265 10.83 -26.82 9.05
C ASN A 265 11.03 -25.75 10.15
N LEU A 266 10.43 -25.98 11.32
CA LEU A 266 10.42 -24.99 12.39
C LEU A 266 11.78 -24.71 13.01
N TRP A 267 12.73 -25.66 12.95
CA TRP A 267 14.07 -25.39 13.45
C TRP A 267 14.79 -24.41 12.50
N LYS A 268 14.78 -24.70 11.20
CA LYS A 268 15.32 -23.80 10.16
C LYS A 268 14.68 -22.41 10.21
N VAL A 269 13.37 -22.35 10.47
CA VAL A 269 12.69 -21.06 10.67
C VAL A 269 13.27 -20.26 11.84
N MET A 270 13.57 -20.87 12.99
CA MET A 270 14.17 -20.15 14.11
C MET A 270 15.59 -19.69 13.79
N GLU A 271 16.36 -20.46 13.01
CA GLU A 271 17.69 -20.07 12.53
C GLU A 271 17.61 -18.86 11.58
N GLU A 272 16.71 -18.90 10.60
CA GLU A 272 16.47 -17.78 9.67
C GLU A 272 15.97 -16.53 10.40
N ALA A 273 15.12 -16.71 11.43
CA ALA A 273 14.54 -15.61 12.19
C ALA A 273 15.59 -14.77 12.92
N VAL A 274 16.78 -15.31 13.22
CA VAL A 274 17.90 -14.53 13.79
C VAL A 274 18.17 -13.26 12.97
N THR A 275 18.12 -13.34 11.65
CA THR A 275 18.33 -12.18 10.78
C THR A 275 17.11 -11.26 10.77
N ALA A 276 15.90 -11.83 10.74
CA ALA A 276 14.66 -11.05 10.69
C ALA A 276 14.44 -10.12 11.90
N TRP A 277 14.95 -10.51 13.08
CA TRP A 277 14.86 -9.67 14.30
C TRP A 277 15.92 -8.56 14.39
N GLN A 278 16.93 -8.55 13.52
CA GLN A 278 18.02 -7.56 13.49
C GLN A 278 17.66 -6.32 12.65
N VAL A 279 16.51 -5.72 12.95
CA VAL A 279 15.99 -4.58 12.16
C VAL A 279 16.72 -3.28 12.50
N LEU A 280 17.03 -3.07 13.77
CA LEU A 280 17.71 -1.87 14.26
C LEU A 280 19.18 -2.15 14.55
N LYS A 281 20.03 -1.16 14.28
CA LYS A 281 21.45 -1.19 14.66
C LYS A 281 21.71 -0.67 16.07
N THR A 282 20.86 0.24 16.54
CA THR A 282 21.04 0.92 17.83
C THR A 282 19.75 0.82 18.65
N PRO A 283 19.86 0.52 19.95
CA PRO A 283 18.70 0.41 20.82
C PRO A 283 18.02 1.76 21.02
N ILE A 284 16.69 1.72 21.14
CA ILE A 284 15.84 2.86 21.51
C ILE A 284 15.35 2.63 22.95
N PRO A 285 15.57 3.59 23.88
CA PRO A 285 15.07 3.46 25.24
C PRO A 285 13.57 3.22 25.26
N LEU A 286 13.13 2.19 25.99
CA LEU A 286 11.73 1.85 26.20
C LEU A 286 11.49 1.65 27.69
N ALA A 287 10.44 2.29 28.21
CA ALA A 287 9.99 2.15 29.58
C ALA A 287 8.47 1.91 29.64
N GLU A 288 8.00 1.25 30.69
CA GLU A 288 6.57 1.20 30.98
C GLU A 288 6.08 2.58 31.44
N TRP A 289 4.87 2.94 31.06
CA TRP A 289 4.24 4.19 31.45
C TRP A 289 3.93 4.19 32.96
N GLN A 290 4.53 5.12 33.69
CA GLN A 290 4.28 5.33 35.13
C GLN A 290 3.91 6.78 35.44
N GLY A 291 3.42 7.51 34.44
CA GLY A 291 3.18 8.95 34.49
C GLY A 291 4.33 9.77 33.92
N ASP A 292 4.19 11.10 34.01
CA ASP A 292 5.07 12.05 33.35
C ASP A 292 6.53 11.92 33.85
N PRO A 293 7.47 11.50 33.00
CA PRO A 293 8.87 11.33 33.39
C PRO A 293 9.58 12.69 33.53
N LYS A 294 10.53 12.78 34.46
CA LYS A 294 11.32 14.02 34.68
C LYS A 294 12.22 14.42 33.50
N SER A 295 12.67 13.45 32.71
CA SER A 295 13.57 13.66 31.58
C SER A 295 13.13 12.74 30.44
N PRO A 296 12.12 13.15 29.66
CA PRO A 296 11.51 12.29 28.67
C PRO A 296 12.46 11.96 27.54
N LYS A 297 12.63 10.67 27.26
CA LYS A 297 13.42 10.17 26.12
C LYS A 297 12.93 8.80 25.68
N GLY A 298 12.87 8.59 24.37
CA GLY A 298 12.50 7.30 23.80
C GLY A 298 11.00 7.01 23.89
N ILE A 299 10.66 5.77 24.20
CA ILE A 299 9.31 5.21 24.12
C ILE A 299 8.79 4.92 25.52
N TYR A 300 7.55 5.33 25.78
CA TYR A 300 6.78 5.00 26.98
C TYR A 300 5.59 4.15 26.57
N MET A 301 5.60 2.89 26.99
CA MET A 301 4.58 1.92 26.61
C MET A 301 3.52 1.81 27.71
N PHE A 302 2.26 1.97 27.34
CA PHE A 302 1.13 1.60 28.17
C PHE A 302 0.48 0.33 27.59
N GLN A 303 0.51 -0.77 28.35
CA GLN A 303 -0.10 -2.03 27.94
C GLN A 303 -1.61 -2.03 28.19
N GLY A 304 -2.37 -1.42 27.28
CA GLY A 304 -3.81 -1.34 27.37
C GLY A 304 -4.41 -0.45 26.29
N ARG A 305 -5.70 -0.17 26.41
CA ARG A 305 -6.41 0.74 25.50
C ARG A 305 -6.21 2.17 25.97
N ILE A 306 -6.16 3.13 25.05
CA ILE A 306 -6.06 4.56 25.37
C ILE A 306 -7.10 5.06 26.40
N ARG A 307 -8.32 4.50 26.39
CA ARG A 307 -9.38 4.83 27.34
C ARG A 307 -9.09 4.40 28.79
N GLU A 308 -8.17 3.46 28.94
CA GLU A 308 -7.75 2.86 30.21
C GLU A 308 -6.40 3.43 30.67
N LEU A 309 -5.83 4.38 29.90
CA LEU A 309 -4.50 4.95 30.14
C LEU A 309 -4.38 5.47 31.58
N THR A 310 -3.52 4.81 32.34
CA THR A 310 -3.32 5.07 33.76
C THR A 310 -1.83 4.98 34.11
N PRO A 311 -1.29 5.92 34.92
CA PRO A 311 -1.94 7.16 35.36
C PRO A 311 -2.28 8.09 34.18
N PRO A 312 -3.26 9.00 34.32
CA PRO A 312 -3.57 9.93 33.25
C PRO A 312 -2.37 10.85 32.97
N PRO A 313 -2.10 11.20 31.71
CA PRO A 313 -1.04 12.14 31.35
C PRO A 313 -1.35 13.55 31.87
N GLY A 314 -0.32 14.35 32.11
CA GLY A 314 -0.47 15.77 32.42
C GLY A 314 -1.25 16.54 31.35
N GLU A 315 -1.93 17.61 31.76
CA GLU A 315 -2.69 18.45 30.83
C GLU A 315 -1.74 19.07 29.79
N GLY A 316 -2.10 18.92 28.50
CA GLY A 316 -1.29 19.44 27.39
C GLY A 316 0.04 18.72 27.18
N LEU A 317 0.23 17.51 27.75
CA LEU A 317 1.47 16.74 27.57
C LEU A 317 1.80 16.53 26.10
N PHE A 318 0.83 16.09 25.29
CA PHE A 318 1.04 15.74 23.89
C PHE A 318 0.95 16.97 23.00
N SER A 319 1.98 17.21 22.19
CA SER A 319 1.90 18.22 21.11
C SER A 319 1.27 17.63 19.85
N ALA A 320 1.36 16.30 19.69
CA ALA A 320 0.73 15.60 18.58
C ALA A 320 0.17 14.23 18.94
N VAL A 321 -0.81 13.82 18.16
CA VAL A 321 -1.15 12.41 17.93
C VAL A 321 -0.67 12.05 16.53
N LEU A 322 0.13 11.01 16.41
CA LEU A 322 0.46 10.38 15.13
C LEU A 322 0.01 8.93 15.21
N ALA A 323 -1.07 8.59 14.51
CA ALA A 323 -1.72 7.29 14.63
C ALA A 323 -1.52 6.43 13.38
N VAL A 324 -1.22 5.15 13.55
CA VAL A 324 -1.35 4.17 12.47
C VAL A 324 -2.71 3.51 12.59
N ILE A 325 -3.65 3.86 11.71
CA ILE A 325 -5.02 3.35 11.76
C ILE A 325 -5.01 1.84 11.43
N PRO A 326 -5.40 0.97 12.37
CA PRO A 326 -5.27 -0.46 12.19
C PRO A 326 -6.33 -1.00 11.25
N ARG A 327 -5.93 -1.78 10.25
CA ARG A 327 -6.89 -2.55 9.45
C ARG A 327 -7.37 -3.79 10.22
N PRO A 328 -8.66 -4.16 10.20
CA PRO A 328 -9.13 -5.38 10.84
C PRO A 328 -8.43 -6.64 10.33
N ASN A 329 -7.86 -7.44 11.24
CA ASN A 329 -7.20 -8.70 10.92
C ASN A 329 -7.57 -9.80 11.92
N GLN A 330 -8.59 -10.58 11.60
CA GLN A 330 -9.08 -11.67 12.46
C GLN A 330 -8.00 -12.73 12.70
N ALA A 331 -7.25 -13.10 11.65
CA ALA A 331 -6.21 -14.11 11.75
C ALA A 331 -5.17 -13.71 12.79
N PHE A 332 -4.66 -12.48 12.69
CA PHE A 332 -3.64 -11.99 13.60
C PHE A 332 -4.13 -11.92 15.05
N TRP A 333 -5.33 -11.37 15.30
CA TRP A 333 -5.87 -11.27 16.67
C TRP A 333 -6.10 -12.65 17.30
N SER A 334 -6.61 -13.60 16.52
CA SER A 334 -6.88 -14.96 16.97
C SER A 334 -5.58 -15.72 17.27
N LEU A 335 -4.59 -15.63 16.36
CA LEU A 335 -3.27 -16.22 16.55
C LEU A 335 -2.51 -15.56 17.70
N SER A 336 -2.60 -14.23 17.84
CA SER A 336 -2.02 -13.51 18.97
C SER A 336 -2.57 -14.02 20.30
N ALA A 337 -3.88 -14.25 20.41
CA ALA A 337 -4.46 -14.84 21.61
C ALA A 337 -3.94 -16.26 21.90
N LEU A 338 -3.71 -17.08 20.86
CA LEU A 338 -3.08 -18.39 21.03
C LEU A 338 -1.64 -18.25 21.54
N TRP A 339 -0.82 -17.45 20.85
CA TRP A 339 0.60 -17.27 21.16
C TRP A 339 0.80 -16.69 22.55
N THR A 340 0.01 -15.68 22.92
CA THR A 340 0.02 -15.08 24.25
C THR A 340 -0.25 -16.13 25.33
N GLY A 341 -1.30 -16.94 25.16
CA GLY A 341 -1.61 -18.00 26.12
C GLY A 341 -0.54 -19.08 26.17
N TRP A 342 0.02 -19.45 25.01
CA TRP A 342 1.10 -20.43 24.98
C TRP A 342 2.36 -19.94 25.69
N ILE A 343 2.79 -18.70 25.48
CA ILE A 343 4.05 -18.20 26.01
C ILE A 343 3.89 -17.78 27.48
N TRP A 344 2.86 -16.99 27.79
CA TRP A 344 2.72 -16.33 29.10
C TRP A 344 1.54 -16.84 29.94
N GLY A 345 0.76 -17.79 29.43
CA GLY A 345 -0.35 -18.40 30.17
C GLY A 345 -1.68 -17.66 30.06
N GLN A 346 -2.70 -18.19 30.74
CA GLN A 346 -4.10 -17.76 30.58
C GLN A 346 -4.34 -16.30 30.96
N ASP A 347 -3.71 -15.83 32.05
CA ASP A 347 -3.91 -14.47 32.57
C ASP A 347 -3.45 -13.41 31.57
N ALA A 348 -2.35 -13.67 30.86
CA ALA A 348 -1.83 -12.77 29.83
C ALA A 348 -2.77 -12.60 28.63
N VAL A 349 -3.70 -13.55 28.40
CA VAL A 349 -4.69 -13.48 27.31
C VAL A 349 -5.81 -12.50 27.63
N ALA A 350 -6.05 -12.16 28.91
CA ALA A 350 -7.19 -11.38 29.36
C ALA A 350 -7.48 -10.10 28.54
N PRO A 351 -6.50 -9.25 28.18
CA PRO A 351 -6.73 -7.99 27.44
C PRO A 351 -7.34 -8.18 26.04
N ILE A 352 -7.09 -9.35 25.44
CA ILE A 352 -7.51 -9.69 24.09
C ILE A 352 -8.48 -10.87 24.05
N ARG A 353 -8.85 -11.44 25.19
CA ARG A 353 -9.65 -12.67 25.28
C ARG A 353 -10.97 -12.62 24.50
N GLN A 354 -11.60 -11.44 24.45
CA GLN A 354 -12.85 -11.24 23.71
C GLN A 354 -12.72 -11.52 22.20
N VAL A 355 -11.52 -11.42 21.63
CA VAL A 355 -11.27 -11.72 20.20
C VAL A 355 -11.57 -13.18 19.85
N LEU A 356 -11.36 -14.10 20.80
CA LEU A 356 -11.61 -15.54 20.61
C LEU A 356 -13.11 -15.86 20.42
N SER A 357 -13.98 -15.00 20.94
CA SER A 357 -15.43 -15.14 20.79
C SER A 357 -15.97 -14.54 19.49
N ARG A 358 -15.18 -13.68 18.84
CA ARG A 358 -15.63 -12.81 17.75
C ARG A 358 -15.41 -13.49 16.40
N GLN A 359 -16.50 -13.92 15.79
CA GLN A 359 -16.45 -14.65 14.52
C GLN A 359 -16.26 -13.76 13.29
N ARG A 360 -16.62 -12.47 13.37
CA ARG A 360 -16.50 -11.51 12.25
C ARG A 360 -15.96 -10.17 12.71
N TYR A 361 -15.03 -9.66 11.93
CA TYR A 361 -14.44 -8.32 12.06
C TYR A 361 -14.99 -7.48 10.91
N ASP A 362 -16.27 -7.11 11.00
CA ASP A 362 -16.90 -6.27 9.99
C ASP A 362 -16.55 -4.78 10.17
N TRP A 363 -16.88 -3.99 9.15
CA TRP A 363 -16.58 -2.57 9.10
C TRP A 363 -17.39 -1.73 10.09
N ASN A 364 -18.60 -2.16 10.49
CA ASN A 364 -19.42 -1.44 11.46
C ASN A 364 -18.79 -1.52 12.85
N TRP A 365 -18.37 -2.74 13.25
CA TRP A 365 -17.62 -2.92 14.47
C TRP A 365 -16.31 -2.11 14.45
N HIS A 366 -15.58 -2.16 13.34
CA HIS A 366 -14.31 -1.45 13.24
C HIS A 366 -14.49 0.06 13.37
N CYS A 367 -15.47 0.63 12.66
CA CYS A 367 -15.85 2.04 12.77
C CYS A 367 -16.22 2.42 14.22
N THR A 368 -17.00 1.58 14.91
CA THR A 368 -17.36 1.79 16.32
C THR A 368 -16.14 1.74 17.24
N ALA A 369 -15.19 0.83 16.99
CA ALA A 369 -13.95 0.74 17.75
C ALA A 369 -13.09 2.00 17.55
N LEU A 370 -12.97 2.49 16.30
CA LEU A 370 -12.27 3.73 15.98
C LEU A 370 -12.94 4.95 16.63
N MET A 371 -14.28 5.03 16.59
CA MET A 371 -15.03 6.06 17.32
C MET A 371 -14.65 6.06 18.81
N GLY A 372 -14.33 4.90 19.38
CA GLY A 372 -13.89 4.84 20.75
C GLY A 372 -12.53 5.53 21.00
N VAL A 373 -11.59 5.35 20.07
CA VAL A 373 -10.26 5.95 20.16
C VAL A 373 -10.31 7.46 19.91
N PHE A 374 -11.05 7.90 18.87
CA PHE A 374 -11.24 9.33 18.60
C PHE A 374 -11.87 10.05 19.80
N ASP A 375 -12.87 9.45 20.44
CA ASP A 375 -13.52 9.99 21.65
C ASP A 375 -12.52 10.19 22.81
N ALA A 376 -11.62 9.22 23.02
CA ALA A 376 -10.56 9.35 24.02
C ALA A 376 -9.58 10.48 23.67
N ILE A 377 -9.15 10.58 22.42
CA ILE A 377 -8.28 11.66 21.96
C ILE A 377 -8.97 13.03 22.10
N TYR A 378 -10.27 13.09 21.81
CA TYR A 378 -11.06 14.31 21.95
C TYR A 378 -11.08 14.84 23.39
N SER A 379 -11.12 13.95 24.38
CA SER A 379 -11.03 14.37 25.79
C SER A 379 -9.69 14.99 26.19
N MET A 380 -8.62 14.75 25.42
CA MET A 380 -7.29 15.32 25.63
C MET A 380 -7.01 16.53 24.73
N LYS A 381 -8.01 17.03 23.99
CA LYS A 381 -7.82 18.09 23.01
C LYS A 381 -7.41 19.41 23.67
N HIS A 382 -6.49 20.12 23.03
CA HIS A 382 -6.18 21.51 23.29
C HIS A 382 -5.86 22.21 21.95
N PRO A 383 -5.86 23.56 21.90
CA PRO A 383 -5.79 24.30 20.62
C PRO A 383 -4.56 24.01 19.76
N SER A 384 -3.43 23.65 20.36
CA SER A 384 -2.17 23.35 19.67
C SER A 384 -1.98 21.87 19.31
N LEU A 385 -2.89 20.97 19.72
CA LEU A 385 -2.76 19.54 19.46
C LEU A 385 -2.88 19.25 17.96
N LYS A 386 -1.81 18.74 17.37
CA LYS A 386 -1.82 18.27 15.97
C LYS A 386 -2.25 16.81 15.94
N PHE A 387 -3.12 16.43 15.01
CA PHE A 387 -3.49 15.03 14.84
C PHE A 387 -3.25 14.61 13.39
N ALA A 388 -2.30 13.70 13.17
CA ALA A 388 -2.08 13.02 11.92
C ALA A 388 -2.35 11.51 12.02
N GLY A 389 -2.77 10.92 10.91
CA GLY A 389 -3.00 9.49 10.80
C GLY A 389 -2.48 8.93 9.49
N LEU A 390 -1.85 7.76 9.58
CA LEU A 390 -1.49 6.92 8.44
C LEU A 390 -2.54 5.81 8.33
N ILE A 391 -3.16 5.68 7.16
CA ILE A 391 -4.12 4.63 6.82
C ILE A 391 -3.44 3.72 5.80
N PRO A 392 -2.68 2.70 6.24
CA PRO A 392 -2.02 1.75 5.35
C PRO A 392 -3.00 0.72 4.79
N GLU A 393 -2.65 0.10 3.67
CA GLU A 393 -3.56 -0.79 2.91
C GLU A 393 -4.89 -0.06 2.63
N ASN A 394 -4.79 1.20 2.21
CA ASN A 394 -5.91 2.11 2.01
C ASN A 394 -6.90 1.52 1.02
N GLU A 395 -8.08 1.14 1.53
CA GLU A 395 -9.20 0.66 0.74
C GLU A 395 -10.47 1.47 1.12
N PRO A 396 -11.47 1.54 0.23
CA PRO A 396 -12.65 2.40 0.40
C PRO A 396 -13.28 2.34 1.80
N LEU A 397 -13.50 1.13 2.33
CA LEU A 397 -14.18 0.94 3.62
C LEU A 397 -13.31 1.25 4.83
N LEU A 398 -11.98 1.10 4.73
CA LEU A 398 -11.06 1.51 5.80
C LEU A 398 -10.99 3.03 5.89
N LEU A 399 -10.87 3.72 4.74
CA LEU A 399 -10.90 5.18 4.69
C LEU A 399 -12.22 5.72 5.21
N LEU A 400 -13.35 5.14 4.77
CA LEU A 400 -14.68 5.49 5.27
C LEU A 400 -14.75 5.34 6.79
N ALA A 401 -14.39 4.18 7.32
CA ALA A 401 -14.50 3.90 8.76
C ALA A 401 -13.66 4.89 9.58
N ALA A 402 -12.45 5.25 9.13
CA ALA A 402 -11.59 6.21 9.80
C ALA A 402 -12.17 7.63 9.79
N LEU A 403 -12.57 8.13 8.62
CA LEU A 403 -13.11 9.49 8.47
C LEU A 403 -14.46 9.65 9.17
N LEU A 404 -15.34 8.65 9.04
CA LEU A 404 -16.65 8.63 9.68
C LEU A 404 -16.52 8.58 11.21
N ALA A 405 -15.60 7.76 11.74
CA ALA A 405 -15.34 7.69 13.17
C ALA A 405 -14.82 9.02 13.73
N ALA A 406 -13.91 9.68 13.00
CA ALA A 406 -13.38 10.98 13.37
C ALA A 406 -14.50 12.04 13.44
N GLU A 407 -15.30 12.17 12.38
CA GLU A 407 -16.37 13.16 12.30
C GLU A 407 -17.52 12.89 13.29
N ALA A 408 -17.85 11.62 13.54
CA ALA A 408 -18.80 11.24 14.58
C ALA A 408 -18.33 11.67 15.99
N LYS A 409 -17.02 11.86 16.19
CA LYS A 409 -16.41 12.22 17.47
C LYS A 409 -15.81 13.63 17.51
N GLY A 410 -16.30 14.51 16.65
CA GLY A 410 -16.01 15.94 16.73
C GLY A 410 -14.67 16.33 16.13
N PHE A 411 -14.11 15.50 15.25
CA PHE A 411 -12.96 15.88 14.42
C PHE A 411 -13.40 16.18 12.99
N ARG A 412 -12.79 17.18 12.38
CA ARG A 412 -12.93 17.46 10.95
C ARG A 412 -11.64 17.05 10.24
N LEU A 413 -11.75 16.45 9.06
CA LEU A 413 -10.58 16.25 8.21
C LEU A 413 -10.05 17.63 7.78
N HIS A 414 -8.84 17.99 8.16
CA HIS A 414 -8.21 19.25 7.78
C HIS A 414 -7.46 19.14 6.45
N SER A 415 -6.66 18.08 6.33
CA SER A 415 -5.88 17.83 5.13
C SER A 415 -5.75 16.34 4.82
N PHE A 416 -5.48 16.06 3.55
CA PHE A 416 -5.44 14.70 3.00
C PHE A 416 -4.36 14.59 1.94
N ALA A 417 -3.70 13.43 1.90
CA ALA A 417 -2.93 12.93 0.77
C ALA A 417 -3.02 11.41 0.67
N GLN A 418 -2.81 10.85 -0.52
CA GLN A 418 -2.72 9.41 -0.70
C GLN A 418 -1.72 9.05 -1.78
N SER A 419 -1.15 7.86 -1.67
CA SER A 419 -0.32 7.23 -2.70
C SER A 419 -0.94 5.89 -3.05
N ILE A 420 -1.19 5.67 -4.34
CA ILE A 420 -1.71 4.39 -4.85
C ILE A 420 -0.61 3.33 -4.81
N ASP A 421 0.63 3.70 -5.13
CA ASP A 421 1.79 2.79 -5.07
C ASP A 421 2.05 2.28 -3.66
N ASP A 422 2.06 3.18 -2.66
CA ASP A 422 2.26 2.82 -1.26
C ASP A 422 1.00 2.21 -0.62
N GLN A 423 -0.15 2.28 -1.32
CA GLN A 423 -1.48 1.94 -0.80
C GLN A 423 -1.73 2.59 0.56
N LEU A 424 -1.46 3.88 0.68
CA LEU A 424 -1.48 4.58 1.97
C LEU A 424 -2.12 5.96 1.84
N ALA A 425 -3.01 6.28 2.78
CA ALA A 425 -3.56 7.62 2.97
C ALA A 425 -2.94 8.30 4.20
N GLN A 426 -2.72 9.61 4.09
CA GLN A 426 -2.23 10.51 5.13
C GLN A 426 -3.32 11.52 5.43
N CYS A 427 -3.86 11.48 6.64
CA CYS A 427 -4.93 12.36 7.09
C CYS A 427 -4.42 13.26 8.20
N GLN A 428 -4.85 14.52 8.22
CA GLN A 428 -4.73 15.36 9.41
C GLN A 428 -6.09 15.83 9.85
N TRP A 429 -6.35 15.79 11.15
CA TRP A 429 -7.62 16.17 11.74
C TRP A 429 -7.47 17.40 12.65
N THR A 430 -8.57 18.15 12.75
CA THR A 430 -8.71 19.23 13.73
C THR A 430 -9.89 18.91 14.63
N ALA A 431 -9.67 18.95 15.94
CA ALA A 431 -10.76 18.84 16.90
C ALA A 431 -11.64 20.10 16.83
N LEU A 432 -12.94 19.92 16.73
CA LEU A 432 -13.90 21.01 16.73
C LEU A 432 -14.19 21.45 18.17
N THR A 433 -14.44 22.75 18.36
CA THR A 433 -14.84 23.31 19.65
C THR A 433 -16.27 22.89 20.01
N HIS A 434 -17.16 22.92 19.02
CA HIS A 434 -18.55 22.50 19.11
C HIS A 434 -18.84 21.42 18.07
N PRO A 435 -19.68 20.41 18.40
CA PRO A 435 -20.10 19.43 17.43
C PRO A 435 -20.86 20.11 16.27
N PRO A 436 -20.52 19.81 15.00
CA PRO A 436 -21.21 20.39 13.87
C PRO A 436 -22.64 19.87 13.82
N GLN A 437 -23.55 20.67 13.26
CA GLN A 437 -24.91 20.21 12.98
C GLN A 437 -24.83 19.04 11.99
N LYS A 438 -25.49 17.93 12.32
CA LYS A 438 -25.48 16.74 11.48
C LYS A 438 -26.33 17.01 10.22
N PRO A 439 -25.81 16.72 9.02
CA PRO A 439 -26.52 17.01 7.77
C PRO A 439 -27.69 16.06 7.56
N GLN A 440 -28.65 16.50 6.74
CA GLN A 440 -29.64 15.59 6.16
C GLN A 440 -29.02 14.79 5.00
N PRO A 441 -29.49 13.55 4.73
CA PRO A 441 -28.93 12.72 3.65
C PRO A 441 -28.92 13.41 2.28
N GLU A 442 -29.98 14.13 1.90
CA GLU A 442 -30.05 14.81 0.59
C GLU A 442 -28.99 15.90 0.44
N GLN A 443 -28.76 16.69 1.48
CA GLN A 443 -27.73 17.73 1.51
C GLN A 443 -26.33 17.11 1.41
N ALA A 444 -26.08 16.06 2.17
CA ALA A 444 -24.81 15.34 2.14
C ALA A 444 -24.53 14.71 0.76
N LEU A 445 -25.58 14.21 0.07
CA LEU A 445 -25.46 13.65 -1.27
C LEU A 445 -25.14 14.72 -2.32
N ALA A 446 -25.72 15.91 -2.18
CA ALA A 446 -25.40 17.05 -3.03
C ALA A 446 -23.92 17.44 -2.91
N VAL A 447 -23.40 17.50 -1.68
CA VAL A 447 -21.96 17.74 -1.42
C VAL A 447 -21.10 16.64 -2.04
N ALA A 448 -21.49 15.36 -1.91
CA ALA A 448 -20.76 14.25 -2.52
C ALA A 448 -20.69 14.39 -4.05
N ARG A 449 -21.81 14.69 -4.71
CA ARG A 449 -21.87 14.89 -6.18
C ARG A 449 -21.03 16.08 -6.63
N GLU A 450 -21.08 17.18 -5.90
CA GLU A 450 -20.26 18.36 -6.18
C GLU A 450 -18.76 18.03 -6.03
N SER A 451 -18.38 17.31 -4.98
CA SER A 451 -17.00 16.88 -4.73
C SER A 451 -16.47 15.99 -5.86
N VAL A 452 -17.26 15.00 -6.30
CA VAL A 452 -16.93 14.14 -7.43
C VAL A 452 -16.82 14.93 -8.73
N THR A 453 -17.73 15.88 -8.96
CA THR A 453 -17.70 16.75 -10.15
C THR A 453 -16.42 17.57 -10.18
N ASN A 454 -16.11 18.26 -9.08
CA ASN A 454 -14.91 19.09 -8.94
C ASN A 454 -13.63 18.25 -9.11
N TYR A 455 -13.59 17.05 -8.52
CA TYR A 455 -12.45 16.14 -8.64
C TYR A 455 -12.23 15.69 -10.09
N LEU A 456 -13.25 15.16 -10.76
CA LEU A 456 -13.14 14.66 -12.13
C LEU A 456 -12.82 15.77 -13.13
N GLN A 457 -13.47 16.94 -13.00
CA GLN A 457 -13.18 18.10 -13.84
C GLN A 457 -11.75 18.59 -13.66
N LYS A 458 -11.25 18.63 -12.41
CA LYS A 458 -9.87 19.04 -12.11
C LYS A 458 -8.84 18.00 -12.51
N LYS A 459 -9.15 16.71 -12.39
CA LYS A 459 -8.29 15.61 -12.86
C LYS A 459 -8.19 15.60 -14.38
N GLY A 460 -9.27 15.95 -15.09
CA GLY A 460 -9.28 16.07 -16.55
C GLY A 460 -9.18 14.74 -17.32
N GLU A 461 -9.28 13.60 -16.63
CA GLU A 461 -9.24 12.24 -17.17
C GLU A 461 -10.03 11.28 -16.24
N PRO A 462 -10.51 10.12 -16.74
CA PRO A 462 -11.23 9.12 -15.95
C PRO A 462 -10.52 8.70 -14.65
N ALA A 463 -11.32 8.22 -13.69
CA ALA A 463 -10.80 7.80 -12.39
C ALA A 463 -11.38 6.45 -11.94
N THR A 464 -10.61 5.69 -11.16
CA THR A 464 -11.08 4.43 -10.59
C THR A 464 -12.18 4.66 -9.55
N TYR A 465 -12.94 3.60 -9.22
CA TYR A 465 -13.91 3.63 -8.13
C TYR A 465 -13.29 4.15 -6.81
N GLN A 466 -12.11 3.66 -6.44
CA GLN A 466 -11.42 4.07 -5.22
C GLN A 466 -11.12 5.58 -5.21
N GLN A 467 -10.68 6.14 -6.35
CA GLN A 467 -10.40 7.56 -6.47
C GLN A 467 -11.67 8.42 -6.36
N VAL A 468 -12.75 8.06 -7.05
CA VAL A 468 -14.04 8.78 -6.97
C VAL A 468 -14.64 8.69 -5.57
N HIS A 469 -14.61 7.51 -4.96
CA HIS A 469 -15.07 7.28 -3.60
C HIS A 469 -14.25 8.09 -2.59
N ALA A 470 -12.91 8.10 -2.72
CA ALA A 470 -12.05 8.93 -1.87
C ALA A 470 -12.36 10.42 -2.02
N ALA A 471 -12.57 10.92 -3.24
CA ALA A 471 -12.92 12.32 -3.49
C ALA A 471 -14.20 12.75 -2.76
N ALA A 472 -15.27 11.96 -2.90
CA ALA A 472 -16.51 12.19 -2.19
C ALA A 472 -16.29 12.18 -0.67
N LEU A 473 -15.64 11.14 -0.14
CA LEU A 473 -15.44 10.98 1.29
C LEU A 473 -14.62 12.08 1.93
N THR A 474 -13.49 12.45 1.31
CA THR A 474 -12.56 13.39 1.92
C THR A 474 -13.14 14.80 1.96
N ASP A 475 -13.83 15.23 0.91
CA ASP A 475 -14.48 16.55 0.89
C ASP A 475 -15.69 16.59 1.83
N MET A 476 -16.47 15.52 1.91
CA MET A 476 -17.53 15.40 2.92
C MET A 476 -16.96 15.46 4.34
N ALA A 477 -15.89 14.72 4.65
CA ALA A 477 -15.24 14.76 5.96
C ALA A 477 -14.57 16.11 6.26
N ASN A 478 -14.12 16.83 5.23
CA ASN A 478 -13.57 18.18 5.34
C ASN A 478 -14.64 19.23 5.59
N THR A 479 -15.86 19.01 5.11
CA THR A 479 -17.00 19.93 5.25
C THR A 479 -17.97 19.52 6.37
N ASN A 480 -17.69 18.45 7.11
CA ASN A 480 -18.54 17.83 8.14
C ASN A 480 -19.92 17.35 7.61
N HIS A 481 -19.93 16.74 6.44
CA HIS A 481 -21.12 16.16 5.82
C HIS A 481 -21.15 14.63 5.82
N LEU A 482 -20.11 13.94 6.32
CA LEU A 482 -20.01 12.48 6.22
C LEU A 482 -20.83 11.75 7.29
N ALA A 483 -20.87 12.31 8.50
CA ALA A 483 -21.50 11.70 9.66
C ALA A 483 -22.98 12.11 9.71
N ILE A 484 -23.83 11.35 9.03
CA ILE A 484 -25.28 11.57 8.92
C ILE A 484 -26.01 11.03 10.16
N ASP A 485 -26.92 11.82 10.74
CA ASP A 485 -27.57 11.53 12.03
C ASP A 485 -28.32 10.17 12.04
N THR A 486 -29.15 9.93 11.02
CA THR A 486 -29.94 8.69 10.90
C THR A 486 -29.08 7.43 10.90
N PHE A 487 -27.89 7.47 10.28
CA PHE A 487 -27.00 6.31 10.19
C PHE A 487 -26.18 6.12 11.47
N ILE A 488 -25.73 7.21 12.10
CA ILE A 488 -24.95 7.15 13.35
C ILE A 488 -25.77 6.56 14.50
N GLN A 489 -27.08 6.83 14.54
CA GLN A 489 -27.98 6.25 15.53
C GLN A 489 -28.03 4.72 15.44
N ASN A 490 -27.83 4.15 14.24
CA ASN A 490 -27.71 2.71 14.02
C ASN A 490 -26.24 2.25 14.03
N THR A 491 -25.61 2.31 15.20
CA THR A 491 -24.18 1.96 15.37
C THR A 491 -23.76 0.60 14.80
N ASN A 492 -24.67 -0.39 14.77
CA ASN A 492 -24.40 -1.73 14.22
C ASN A 492 -24.32 -1.78 12.69
N GLN A 493 -24.79 -0.75 11.99
CA GLN A 493 -24.82 -0.70 10.52
C GLN A 493 -24.24 0.59 9.93
N VAL A 494 -23.77 1.52 10.79
CA VAL A 494 -23.34 2.87 10.41
C VAL A 494 -22.39 2.92 9.21
N ALA A 495 -21.37 2.07 9.15
CA ALA A 495 -20.42 2.08 8.03
C ALA A 495 -21.03 1.49 6.75
N SER A 496 -21.81 0.42 6.89
CA SER A 496 -22.45 -0.26 5.76
C SER A 496 -23.58 0.57 5.14
N GLU A 497 -24.37 1.26 5.96
CA GLU A 497 -25.43 2.17 5.50
C GLU A 497 -24.83 3.39 4.80
N THR A 498 -23.82 4.04 5.40
CA THR A 498 -23.13 5.17 4.76
C THR A 498 -22.47 4.74 3.45
N HIS A 499 -21.82 3.58 3.40
CA HIS A 499 -21.21 3.06 2.18
C HIS A 499 -22.23 2.83 1.06
N ARG A 500 -23.29 2.05 1.34
CA ARG A 500 -24.36 1.78 0.36
C ARG A 500 -25.04 3.06 -0.12
N TRP A 501 -25.23 4.02 0.77
CA TRP A 501 -25.80 5.31 0.44
C TRP A 501 -24.89 6.12 -0.49
N LEU A 502 -23.57 6.15 -0.24
CA LEU A 502 -22.62 6.78 -1.15
C LEU A 502 -22.58 6.10 -2.52
N GLU A 503 -22.72 4.78 -2.58
CA GLU A 503 -22.73 4.04 -3.85
C GLU A 503 -23.86 4.42 -4.80
N THR A 504 -24.93 5.05 -4.30
CA THR A 504 -26.02 5.55 -5.14
C THR A 504 -25.56 6.54 -6.21
N ILE A 505 -24.44 7.26 -6.00
CA ILE A 505 -23.88 8.18 -7.01
C ILE A 505 -23.38 7.44 -8.26
N PHE A 506 -22.88 6.20 -8.10
CA PHE A 506 -22.39 5.38 -9.21
C PHE A 506 -23.52 4.69 -9.98
N HIS A 507 -24.69 4.58 -9.36
CA HIS A 507 -25.89 4.01 -9.98
C HIS A 507 -26.75 5.05 -10.73
N ASP A 508 -26.38 6.33 -10.70
CA ASP A 508 -27.10 7.40 -11.41
C ASP A 508 -26.51 7.60 -12.82
N PRO A 509 -27.17 7.08 -13.88
CA PRO A 509 -26.65 7.15 -15.25
C PRO A 509 -26.68 8.57 -15.85
N ASN A 510 -27.41 9.49 -15.22
CA ASN A 510 -27.42 10.90 -15.63
C ASN A 510 -26.23 11.67 -15.06
N PHE A 511 -25.57 11.12 -14.04
CA PHE A 511 -24.46 11.75 -13.35
C PHE A 511 -23.12 11.17 -13.80
N LEU A 512 -22.89 9.87 -13.57
CA LEU A 512 -21.65 9.17 -13.91
C LEU A 512 -21.86 8.16 -15.04
N THR A 513 -20.82 7.98 -15.84
CA THR A 513 -20.74 6.93 -16.86
C THR A 513 -19.55 6.03 -16.57
N HIS A 514 -19.76 4.73 -16.74
CA HIS A 514 -18.69 3.74 -16.72
C HIS A 514 -17.98 3.76 -18.08
N VAL A 515 -16.66 3.93 -18.09
CA VAL A 515 -15.87 4.16 -19.31
C VAL A 515 -15.51 2.85 -20.02
N THR A 516 -15.42 1.74 -19.30
CA THR A 516 -15.10 0.42 -19.86
C THR A 516 -16.36 -0.35 -20.28
N GLU A 517 -16.37 -0.93 -21.48
CA GLU A 517 -17.50 -1.73 -21.96
C GLU A 517 -17.58 -3.09 -21.23
N GLY A 518 -18.69 -3.36 -20.53
CA GLY A 518 -18.99 -4.65 -19.91
C GLY A 518 -19.86 -4.56 -18.66
N VAL A 519 -20.45 -5.69 -18.24
CA VAL A 519 -21.12 -5.83 -16.92
C VAL A 519 -20.04 -6.02 -15.86
N ALA A 520 -19.28 -4.97 -15.60
CA ALA A 520 -18.30 -4.95 -14.53
C ALA A 520 -18.97 -4.49 -13.22
N SER A 521 -18.49 -5.01 -12.09
CA SER A 521 -18.83 -4.45 -10.77
C SER A 521 -18.53 -2.95 -10.74
N ILE A 522 -19.22 -2.16 -9.90
CA ILE A 522 -18.92 -0.72 -9.75
C ILE A 522 -17.45 -0.45 -9.36
N GLU A 523 -16.80 -1.42 -8.72
CA GLU A 523 -15.41 -1.36 -8.30
C GLU A 523 -14.42 -1.63 -9.44
N ALA A 524 -14.88 -2.20 -10.55
CA ALA A 524 -14.04 -2.64 -11.66
C ALA A 524 -14.20 -1.68 -12.84
N GLY A 525 -13.13 -0.97 -13.18
CA GLY A 525 -13.10 -0.03 -14.30
C GLY A 525 -12.95 1.43 -13.85
N GLU A 526 -13.27 2.34 -14.76
CA GLU A 526 -13.10 3.77 -14.58
C GLU A 526 -14.42 4.52 -14.79
N TRP A 527 -14.52 5.65 -14.11
CA TRP A 527 -15.70 6.49 -14.04
C TRP A 527 -15.41 7.89 -14.56
N TRP A 528 -16.38 8.43 -15.28
CA TRP A 528 -16.34 9.79 -15.80
C TRP A 528 -17.69 10.50 -15.67
N LEU A 529 -17.69 11.82 -15.78
CA LEU A 529 -18.92 12.62 -15.81
C LEU A 529 -19.67 12.39 -17.11
N ARG A 530 -20.99 12.23 -17.03
CA ARG A 530 -21.85 12.08 -18.22
C ARG A 530 -21.85 13.33 -19.10
N HIS A 531 -21.86 14.51 -18.46
CA HIS A 531 -21.90 15.81 -19.12
C HIS A 531 -20.88 16.77 -18.48
N PRO A 532 -19.58 16.63 -18.78
CA PRO A 532 -18.58 17.54 -18.23
C PRO A 532 -18.79 18.96 -18.78
N HIS A 533 -18.98 19.95 -17.91
CA HIS A 533 -19.13 21.36 -18.31
C HIS A 533 -17.79 21.98 -18.77
N THR A 534 -16.71 21.63 -18.09
CA THR A 534 -15.34 22.04 -18.40
C THR A 534 -14.43 20.84 -18.17
N VAL A 535 -13.45 20.66 -19.06
CA VAL A 535 -12.42 19.63 -18.91
C VAL A 535 -11.10 20.36 -18.75
N ALA A 536 -10.50 20.27 -17.55
CA ALA A 536 -9.16 20.82 -17.34
C ALA A 536 -8.12 20.02 -18.15
N MET A 537 -6.89 20.53 -18.19
CA MET A 537 -5.75 19.73 -18.65
C MET A 537 -5.70 18.42 -17.83
N SER A 538 -5.54 17.29 -18.52
CA SER A 538 -5.47 15.98 -17.84
C SER A 538 -4.31 15.94 -16.84
N LEU A 539 -4.46 15.14 -15.77
CA LEU A 539 -3.45 14.99 -14.73
C LEU A 539 -2.08 14.64 -15.30
N ILE A 540 -2.03 13.76 -16.31
CA ILE A 540 -0.75 13.40 -16.94
C ILE A 540 -0.14 14.53 -17.78
N ASP A 541 -0.95 15.35 -18.45
CA ASP A 541 -0.45 16.49 -19.22
C ASP A 541 0.13 17.54 -18.28
N PHE A 542 -0.54 17.79 -17.16
CA PHE A 542 -0.04 18.67 -16.10
C PHE A 542 1.25 18.12 -15.49
N LEU A 543 1.31 16.81 -15.22
CA LEU A 543 2.50 16.13 -14.73
C LEU A 543 3.67 16.27 -15.70
N GLU A 544 3.42 16.02 -16.99
CA GLU A 544 4.41 16.15 -18.05
C GLU A 544 5.00 17.56 -18.09
N GLU A 545 4.14 18.58 -18.06
CA GLU A 545 4.56 19.99 -18.04
C GLU A 545 5.50 20.27 -16.87
N HIS A 546 5.15 19.82 -15.66
CA HIS A 546 5.96 20.05 -14.47
C HIS A 546 7.30 19.32 -14.51
N ILE A 547 7.32 18.08 -15.00
CA ILE A 547 8.56 17.32 -15.16
C ILE A 547 9.47 17.98 -16.21
N TYR A 548 8.93 18.37 -17.36
CA TYR A 548 9.70 19.05 -18.39
C TYR A 548 10.28 20.38 -17.90
N ASN A 549 9.47 21.22 -17.25
CA ASN A 549 9.93 22.50 -16.70
C ASN A 549 11.03 22.31 -15.64
N HIS A 550 10.90 21.28 -14.79
CA HIS A 550 11.96 20.93 -13.85
C HIS A 550 13.26 20.54 -14.57
N LEU A 551 13.19 19.63 -15.54
CA LEU A 551 14.36 19.19 -16.31
C LEU A 551 15.04 20.33 -17.07
N VAL A 552 14.28 21.30 -17.59
CA VAL A 552 14.86 22.49 -18.24
C VAL A 552 15.62 23.34 -17.23
N SER A 553 15.09 23.51 -16.02
CA SER A 553 15.73 24.30 -14.96
C SER A 553 16.91 23.57 -14.29
N SER A 554 16.81 22.25 -14.19
CA SER A 554 17.76 21.34 -13.54
C SER A 554 17.96 20.12 -14.44
N PRO A 555 18.82 20.24 -15.48
CA PRO A 555 19.03 19.19 -16.48
C PRO A 555 19.59 17.88 -15.91
N ASP A 556 20.21 17.96 -14.74
CA ASP A 556 20.73 16.85 -13.96
C ASP A 556 19.86 16.68 -12.70
N THR A 557 19.23 15.52 -12.53
CA THR A 557 18.33 15.27 -11.40
C THR A 557 18.21 13.80 -11.00
N THR A 558 17.54 13.52 -9.88
CA THR A 558 17.20 12.17 -9.43
C THR A 558 15.70 11.96 -9.43
N ALA A 559 15.26 10.71 -9.56
CA ALA A 559 13.84 10.38 -9.49
C ALA A 559 13.20 10.77 -8.15
N GLU A 560 13.93 10.66 -7.03
CA GLU A 560 13.46 11.12 -5.72
C GLU A 560 13.19 12.63 -5.70
N ARG A 561 14.08 13.42 -6.32
CA ARG A 561 13.90 14.88 -6.41
C ARG A 561 12.69 15.23 -7.26
N VAL A 562 12.51 14.54 -8.39
CA VAL A 562 11.34 14.71 -9.27
C VAL A 562 10.05 14.36 -8.52
N LYS A 563 10.01 13.23 -7.81
CA LYS A 563 8.86 12.83 -6.97
C LYS A 563 8.50 13.93 -5.96
N SER A 564 9.48 14.47 -5.23
CA SER A 564 9.25 15.52 -4.24
C SER A 564 8.60 16.77 -4.86
N ILE A 565 9.08 17.21 -6.03
CA ILE A 565 8.53 18.38 -6.76
C ILE A 565 7.13 18.09 -7.27
N VAL A 566 6.94 16.90 -7.84
CA VAL A 566 5.64 16.48 -8.37
C VAL A 566 4.60 16.36 -7.26
N HIS A 567 4.93 15.83 -6.09
CA HIS A 567 4.00 15.75 -4.95
C HIS A 567 3.62 17.14 -4.42
N GLN A 568 4.50 18.15 -4.59
CA GLN A 568 4.16 19.54 -4.28
C GLN A 568 3.21 20.14 -5.32
N ALA A 569 3.42 19.85 -6.60
CA ALA A 569 2.61 20.36 -7.70
C ALA A 569 1.23 19.68 -7.79
N LEU A 570 1.17 18.39 -7.49
CA LEU A 570 -0.02 17.53 -7.53
C LEU A 570 -0.29 16.94 -6.14
N PRO A 571 -0.69 17.77 -5.15
CA PRO A 571 -0.87 17.32 -3.79
C PRO A 571 -2.18 16.56 -3.59
N GLY A 572 -2.23 15.82 -2.49
CA GLY A 572 -3.45 15.27 -1.94
C GLY A 572 -3.94 14.04 -2.68
N ILE A 573 -5.20 14.09 -3.13
CA ILE A 573 -5.81 13.03 -3.94
C ILE A 573 -5.24 12.94 -5.36
N PHE A 574 -4.50 13.95 -5.81
CA PHE A 574 -3.90 14.04 -7.15
C PHE A 574 -2.47 13.51 -7.23
N THR A 575 -1.91 12.98 -6.13
CA THR A 575 -0.56 12.40 -6.11
C THR A 575 -0.44 11.34 -7.20
N PRO A 576 0.47 11.51 -8.17
CA PRO A 576 0.57 10.61 -9.31
C PRO A 576 1.30 9.32 -8.95
N GLU A 577 0.99 8.25 -9.68
CA GLU A 577 1.68 6.97 -9.60
C GLU A 577 3.11 7.07 -10.14
N ASN A 578 4.02 6.29 -9.55
CA ASN A 578 5.43 6.21 -9.92
C ASN A 578 5.61 5.87 -11.40
N GLU A 579 4.75 5.01 -11.95
CA GLU A 579 4.76 4.67 -13.37
C GLU A 579 4.49 5.89 -14.27
N LEU A 580 3.57 6.79 -13.89
CA LEU A 580 3.29 8.02 -14.63
C LEU A 580 4.51 8.95 -14.62
N VAL A 581 5.12 9.10 -13.45
CA VAL A 581 6.33 9.93 -13.27
C VAL A 581 7.47 9.39 -14.13
N LEU A 582 7.72 8.07 -14.09
CA LEU A 582 8.77 7.42 -14.86
C LEU A 582 8.55 7.50 -16.37
N ASN A 583 7.32 7.28 -16.86
CA ASN A 583 7.01 7.39 -18.29
C ASN A 583 7.21 8.82 -18.81
N CYS A 584 6.79 9.84 -18.04
CA CYS A 584 7.07 11.23 -18.37
C CYS A 584 8.58 11.53 -18.36
N LEU A 585 9.30 11.08 -17.33
CA LEU A 585 10.74 11.30 -17.19
C LEU A 585 11.53 10.65 -18.33
N ALA A 586 11.28 9.37 -18.63
CA ALA A 586 11.92 8.63 -19.72
C ALA A 586 11.60 9.20 -21.12
N SER A 587 10.49 9.93 -21.24
CA SER A 587 10.17 10.70 -22.44
C SER A 587 11.26 11.74 -22.71
N TYR A 588 11.63 12.54 -21.70
CA TYR A 588 12.49 13.73 -21.84
C TYR A 588 13.95 13.55 -21.44
N ALA A 589 14.26 12.58 -20.60
CA ALA A 589 15.58 12.38 -20.03
C ALA A 589 16.12 10.97 -20.29
N ASP A 590 17.43 10.84 -20.33
CA ASP A 590 18.15 9.58 -20.34
C ASP A 590 18.50 9.17 -18.90
N LEU A 591 18.33 7.89 -18.59
CA LEU A 591 18.75 7.30 -17.32
C LEU A 591 20.26 7.06 -17.40
N VAL A 592 21.03 7.87 -16.67
CA VAL A 592 22.50 7.83 -16.67
C VAL A 592 23.04 6.81 -15.68
N ASP A 593 22.40 6.69 -14.51
CA ASP A 593 22.72 5.69 -13.48
C ASP A 593 21.44 5.01 -12.97
N PRO A 594 21.26 3.70 -13.25
CA PRO A 594 20.13 2.93 -12.76
C PRO A 594 20.09 2.74 -11.24
N GLU A 595 21.23 2.71 -10.54
CA GLU A 595 21.26 2.43 -9.09
C GLU A 595 20.73 3.62 -8.28
N THR A 596 21.14 4.83 -8.68
CA THR A 596 20.70 6.07 -8.02
C THR A 596 19.47 6.71 -8.68
N HIS A 597 18.96 6.10 -9.76
CA HIS A 597 17.96 6.68 -10.65
C HIS A 597 18.31 8.13 -11.03
N HIS A 598 19.51 8.30 -11.57
CA HIS A 598 20.04 9.59 -12.04
C HIS A 598 19.65 9.86 -13.50
N TRP A 599 19.09 11.04 -13.77
CA TRP A 599 18.51 11.39 -15.06
C TRP A 599 19.11 12.67 -15.62
N MET A 600 19.31 12.67 -16.94
CA MET A 600 19.82 13.82 -17.69
C MET A 600 18.90 14.20 -18.85
N LEU A 601 18.53 15.48 -18.96
CA LEU A 601 17.73 16.00 -20.08
C LEU A 601 18.40 15.68 -21.43
N LYS A 602 17.66 15.07 -22.35
CA LYS A 602 18.14 14.72 -23.70
C LYS A 602 18.57 15.97 -24.47
N GLU A 603 19.66 15.89 -25.22
CA GLU A 603 20.16 17.01 -26.03
C GLU A 603 19.08 17.55 -27.01
N GLY A 604 18.31 16.66 -27.63
CA GLY A 604 17.23 17.02 -28.55
C GLY A 604 16.01 17.64 -27.88
N ASP A 605 15.89 17.54 -26.56
CA ASP A 605 14.81 18.13 -25.77
C ASP A 605 15.22 19.44 -25.07
N GLN A 606 16.45 19.92 -25.29
CA GLN A 606 16.84 21.27 -24.91
C GLN A 606 15.92 22.30 -25.59
N PRO A 607 15.46 23.36 -24.88
CA PRO A 607 14.46 24.30 -25.42
C PRO A 607 14.83 24.88 -26.79
N ALA A 608 16.08 25.28 -26.99
CA ALA A 608 16.56 25.84 -28.25
C ALA A 608 16.54 24.82 -29.40
N ALA A 609 16.95 23.58 -29.13
CA ALA A 609 16.95 22.50 -30.11
C ALA A 609 15.52 22.14 -30.52
N ARG A 610 14.64 21.97 -29.54
CA ARG A 610 13.24 21.60 -29.76
C ARG A 610 12.43 22.70 -30.45
N HIS A 611 12.67 23.98 -30.11
CA HIS A 611 12.08 25.12 -30.81
C HIS A 611 12.52 25.17 -32.28
N LYS A 612 13.81 24.97 -32.56
CA LYS A 612 14.34 24.89 -33.93
C LYS A 612 13.68 23.76 -34.73
N ASP A 613 13.52 22.58 -34.12
CA ASP A 613 12.83 21.45 -34.74
C ASP A 613 11.37 21.74 -35.08
N ARG A 614 10.65 22.45 -34.20
CA ARG A 614 9.27 22.89 -34.43
C ARG A 614 9.18 23.85 -35.61
N GLU A 615 10.03 24.88 -35.65
CA GLU A 615 10.04 25.87 -36.72
C GLU A 615 10.36 25.25 -38.09
N LEU A 616 11.34 24.34 -38.15
CA LEU A 616 11.63 23.60 -39.39
C LEU A 616 10.42 22.79 -39.86
N THR A 617 9.73 22.12 -38.93
CA THR A 617 8.53 21.34 -39.26
C THR A 617 7.38 22.22 -39.74
N LEU A 618 7.17 23.39 -39.13
CA LEU A 618 6.19 24.38 -39.59
C LEU A 618 6.50 24.87 -41.01
N GLN A 619 7.78 25.07 -41.36
CA GLN A 619 8.17 25.44 -42.72
C GLN A 619 7.89 24.32 -43.71
N SER A 620 8.28 23.07 -43.39
CA SER A 620 7.97 21.90 -44.21
C SER A 620 6.47 21.80 -44.50
N LEU A 621 5.62 21.96 -43.49
CA LEU A 621 4.16 21.94 -43.64
C LEU A 621 3.64 23.06 -44.55
N LYS A 622 4.20 24.28 -44.47
CA LYS A 622 3.84 25.39 -45.37
C LYS A 622 4.24 25.11 -46.82
N VAL A 623 5.43 24.54 -47.04
CA VAL A 623 5.91 24.15 -48.38
C VAL A 623 5.00 23.06 -48.98
N ILE A 624 4.64 22.05 -48.19
CA ILE A 624 3.70 21.00 -48.61
C ILE A 624 2.34 21.61 -48.97
N ALA A 625 1.80 22.49 -48.13
CA ALA A 625 0.50 23.13 -48.38
C ALA A 625 0.49 23.89 -49.71
N GLN A 626 1.51 24.71 -49.96
CA GLN A 626 1.65 25.48 -51.20
C GLN A 626 1.75 24.57 -52.43
N ARG A 627 2.56 23.51 -52.34
CA ARG A 627 2.73 22.53 -53.42
C ARG A 627 1.44 21.77 -53.73
N LEU A 628 0.62 21.50 -52.72
CA LEU A 628 -0.69 20.88 -52.87
C LEU A 628 -1.80 21.90 -53.20
N GLY A 629 -1.48 23.19 -53.37
CA GLY A 629 -2.42 24.24 -53.75
C GLY A 629 -3.40 24.64 -52.63
N TYR A 630 -2.99 24.55 -51.37
CA TYR A 630 -3.76 25.05 -50.22
C TYR A 630 -3.28 26.44 -49.80
N GLN A 631 -4.21 27.27 -49.32
CA GLN A 631 -3.89 28.51 -48.61
C GLN A 631 -3.65 28.22 -47.13
N VAL A 632 -2.59 28.79 -46.55
CA VAL A 632 -2.24 28.62 -45.13
C VAL A 632 -2.61 29.88 -44.35
N SER A 633 -3.31 29.71 -43.23
CA SER A 633 -3.63 30.78 -42.27
C SER A 633 -3.39 30.33 -40.82
N GLY A 634 -3.22 31.26 -39.89
CA GLY A 634 -2.95 30.96 -38.48
C GLY A 634 -1.47 30.72 -38.18
N SER A 635 -1.15 30.57 -36.89
CA SER A 635 0.22 30.33 -36.40
C SER A 635 0.31 29.12 -35.46
N ASP A 636 -0.70 28.90 -34.62
CA ASP A 636 -0.89 27.71 -33.81
C ASP A 636 -2.36 27.62 -33.36
N PRO A 637 -3.20 26.74 -33.92
CA PRO A 637 -2.89 25.85 -35.04
C PRO A 637 -2.73 26.58 -36.37
N ILE A 638 -2.21 25.86 -37.37
CA ILE A 638 -2.23 26.28 -38.78
C ILE A 638 -3.42 25.63 -39.50
N TYR A 639 -4.07 26.39 -40.37
CA TYR A 639 -5.23 25.96 -41.15
C TYR A 639 -4.89 25.92 -42.63
N TRP A 640 -5.21 24.82 -43.31
CA TRP A 640 -5.09 24.68 -44.76
C TRP A 640 -6.47 24.79 -45.40
N ARG A 641 -6.66 25.75 -46.30
CA ARG A 641 -7.93 26.02 -46.97
C ARG A 641 -7.83 25.79 -48.47
N ASP A 642 -8.93 25.32 -49.05
CA ASP A 642 -9.12 25.34 -50.50
C ASP A 642 -9.74 26.69 -50.91
N HIS A 643 -9.47 27.17 -52.13
CA HIS A 643 -9.91 28.48 -52.60
C HIS A 643 -11.45 28.64 -52.65
N HIS A 644 -12.18 27.53 -52.71
CA HIS A 644 -13.64 27.52 -52.88
C HIS A 644 -14.41 27.03 -51.65
N HIS A 645 -13.72 26.65 -50.58
CA HIS A 645 -14.33 26.07 -49.38
C HIS A 645 -14.24 27.04 -48.19
N THR A 646 -15.37 27.22 -47.49
CA THR A 646 -15.45 28.05 -46.29
C THR A 646 -14.79 27.39 -45.08
N LEU A 647 -14.83 26.06 -44.99
CA LEU A 647 -14.22 25.28 -43.91
C LEU A 647 -12.76 24.92 -44.24
N PRO A 648 -11.80 25.05 -43.29
CA PRO A 648 -10.47 24.48 -43.44
C PRO A 648 -10.50 22.98 -43.74
N ARG A 649 -9.68 22.55 -44.71
CA ARG A 649 -9.49 21.14 -45.04
C ARG A 649 -8.71 20.42 -43.93
N TYR A 650 -7.68 21.07 -43.41
CA TYR A 650 -6.86 20.54 -42.32
C TYR A 650 -6.63 21.61 -41.25
N CYS A 651 -6.74 21.22 -39.99
CA CYS A 651 -6.24 21.97 -38.84
C CYS A 651 -5.03 21.20 -38.28
N LEU A 652 -3.85 21.81 -38.24
CA LEU A 652 -2.64 21.16 -37.77
C LEU A 652 -2.09 21.85 -36.52
N HIS A 653 -1.96 21.10 -35.43
CA HIS A 653 -1.30 21.51 -34.19
C HIS A 653 0.12 20.97 -34.18
N VAL A 654 1.12 21.86 -34.11
CA VAL A 654 2.54 21.45 -34.12
C VAL A 654 3.12 21.57 -32.71
N LEU A 655 3.23 20.42 -32.04
CA LEU A 655 3.58 20.32 -30.63
C LEU A 655 5.06 19.96 -30.45
N THR A 656 5.63 20.37 -29.31
CA THR A 656 6.98 19.97 -28.87
C THR A 656 6.95 18.93 -27.75
N THR A 657 5.78 18.72 -27.17
CA THR A 657 5.50 17.82 -26.04
C THR A 657 4.46 16.78 -26.45
N ALA A 658 4.13 15.86 -25.54
CA ALA A 658 2.95 15.00 -25.65
C ALA A 658 1.73 15.59 -24.92
N ILE A 659 1.74 16.89 -24.57
CA ILE A 659 0.62 17.60 -23.95
C ILE A 659 -0.42 17.90 -25.03
N VAL A 660 -1.54 17.19 -24.98
CA VAL A 660 -2.55 17.21 -26.05
C VAL A 660 -3.89 17.76 -25.59
N SER A 661 -4.18 17.83 -24.29
CA SER A 661 -5.46 18.29 -23.74
C SER A 661 -5.89 19.65 -24.31
N PRO A 662 -5.02 20.69 -24.40
CA PRO A 662 -5.42 21.97 -24.97
C PRO A 662 -5.80 21.91 -26.45
N CYS A 663 -5.25 20.95 -27.20
CA CYS A 663 -5.55 20.77 -28.63
C CYS A 663 -6.80 19.93 -28.85
N VAL A 664 -7.02 18.94 -27.99
CA VAL A 664 -8.10 17.96 -28.10
C VAL A 664 -9.43 18.51 -27.59
N TRP A 665 -9.39 19.33 -26.52
CA TRP A 665 -10.56 19.88 -25.85
C TRP A 665 -10.71 21.40 -26.04
N GLY A 666 -9.80 22.04 -26.78
CA GLY A 666 -9.86 23.47 -27.05
C GLY A 666 -10.89 23.84 -28.12
N ASP A 667 -11.38 25.07 -28.03
CA ASP A 667 -12.28 25.65 -29.02
C ASP A 667 -11.49 26.20 -30.22
N PHE A 668 -11.41 25.42 -31.30
CA PHE A 668 -10.78 25.80 -32.56
C PHE A 668 -11.78 25.90 -33.69
N GLU A 669 -11.40 26.56 -34.79
CA GLU A 669 -12.23 26.58 -35.99
C GLU A 669 -12.43 25.15 -36.51
N PRO A 670 -13.68 24.70 -36.75
CA PRO A 670 -13.92 23.36 -37.26
C PRO A 670 -13.22 23.11 -38.59
N ALA A 671 -12.52 21.99 -38.73
CA ALA A 671 -11.87 21.56 -39.96
C ALA A 671 -12.33 20.16 -40.38
N GLU A 672 -12.16 19.79 -41.65
CA GLU A 672 -12.52 18.44 -42.11
C GLU A 672 -11.63 17.35 -41.48
N THR A 673 -10.40 17.68 -41.11
CA THR A 673 -9.45 16.75 -40.49
C THR A 673 -8.51 17.50 -39.56
N ASN A 674 -8.43 17.07 -38.30
CA ASN A 674 -7.47 17.61 -37.35
C ASN A 674 -6.22 16.73 -37.31
N ILE A 675 -5.04 17.33 -37.24
CA ILE A 675 -3.76 16.62 -37.24
C ILE A 675 -2.91 17.13 -36.07
N LEU A 676 -2.50 16.22 -35.20
CA LEU A 676 -1.47 16.47 -34.20
C LEU A 676 -0.12 16.12 -34.80
N VAL A 677 0.77 17.10 -34.92
CA VAL A 677 2.12 16.92 -35.43
C VAL A 677 3.08 16.95 -34.24
N ILE A 678 3.72 15.81 -33.93
CA ILE A 678 4.53 15.63 -32.71
C ILE A 678 5.96 15.15 -33.02
N PRO A 679 6.94 15.35 -32.12
CA PRO A 679 8.25 14.73 -32.24
C PRO A 679 8.13 13.21 -32.09
N GLY A 680 8.94 12.45 -32.85
CA GLY A 680 8.94 10.99 -32.74
C GLY A 680 9.27 10.48 -31.32
N SER A 681 10.08 11.21 -30.56
CA SER A 681 10.39 10.90 -29.16
C SER A 681 9.18 10.98 -28.23
N ARG A 682 8.13 11.75 -28.58
CA ARG A 682 6.89 11.89 -27.80
C ARG A 682 5.83 10.85 -28.14
N ALA A 683 5.99 10.11 -29.24
CA ALA A 683 5.01 9.14 -29.71
C ALA A 683 4.72 8.04 -28.67
N ASN A 684 5.75 7.52 -28.00
CA ASN A 684 5.56 6.50 -26.96
C ASN A 684 4.75 7.02 -25.77
N LEU A 685 5.01 8.25 -25.33
CA LEU A 685 4.27 8.87 -24.21
C LEU A 685 2.81 9.16 -24.61
N LEU A 686 2.55 9.59 -25.86
CA LEU A 686 1.19 9.76 -26.35
C LEU A 686 0.44 8.41 -26.43
N ALA A 687 1.11 7.35 -26.90
CA ALA A 687 0.51 6.01 -26.95
C ALA A 687 0.20 5.48 -25.53
N TYR A 688 1.10 5.71 -24.56
CA TYR A 688 0.87 5.42 -23.15
C TYR A 688 -0.35 6.16 -22.59
N LYS A 689 -0.52 7.45 -22.95
CA LYS A 689 -1.71 8.23 -22.59
C LYS A 689 -2.99 7.64 -23.15
N GLN A 690 -2.99 7.23 -24.42
CA GLN A 690 -4.13 6.59 -25.06
C GLN A 690 -4.47 5.21 -24.44
N GLN A 691 -3.46 4.47 -23.98
CA GLN A 691 -3.71 3.18 -23.32
C GLN A 691 -4.42 3.38 -21.97
N ARG A 692 -4.00 4.39 -21.20
CA ARG A 692 -4.52 4.64 -19.85
C ARG A 692 -5.85 5.38 -19.84
N ASP A 693 -6.07 6.34 -20.74
CA ASP A 693 -7.28 7.16 -20.79
C ASP A 693 -8.13 6.76 -22.01
N PRO A 694 -9.19 5.95 -21.82
CA PRO A 694 -10.05 5.53 -22.91
C PRO A 694 -10.81 6.68 -23.57
N ILE A 695 -11.10 7.77 -22.84
CA ILE A 695 -11.80 8.93 -23.39
C ILE A 695 -10.88 9.68 -24.34
N LEU A 696 -9.63 9.91 -23.93
CA LEU A 696 -8.62 10.49 -24.81
C LEU A 696 -8.37 9.60 -26.03
N ARG A 697 -8.28 8.28 -25.85
CA ARG A 697 -8.12 7.32 -26.94
C ARG A 697 -9.24 7.43 -27.96
N ASP A 698 -10.49 7.38 -27.51
CA ASP A 698 -11.66 7.43 -28.39
C ASP A 698 -11.75 8.77 -29.11
N LYS A 699 -11.44 9.87 -28.42
CA LYS A 699 -11.42 11.21 -28.99
C LYS A 699 -10.34 11.35 -30.07
N LEU A 700 -9.12 10.89 -29.79
CA LEU A 700 -8.02 10.91 -30.76
C LEU A 700 -8.32 10.01 -31.95
N ALA A 701 -8.87 8.81 -31.74
CA ALA A 701 -9.19 7.87 -32.81
C ALA A 701 -10.29 8.37 -33.76
N LYS A 702 -11.27 9.13 -33.23
CA LYS A 702 -12.40 9.66 -34.03
C LYS A 702 -12.04 10.96 -34.75
N ASP A 703 -11.36 11.87 -34.06
CA ASP A 703 -11.31 13.27 -34.49
C ASP A 703 -9.91 13.75 -34.95
N PHE A 704 -8.85 12.96 -34.72
CA PHE A 704 -7.47 13.37 -34.98
C PHE A 704 -6.66 12.32 -35.76
N LEU A 705 -5.74 12.79 -36.58
CA LEU A 705 -4.59 12.02 -37.06
C LEU A 705 -3.34 12.44 -36.29
N VAL A 706 -2.39 11.53 -36.10
CA VAL A 706 -1.10 11.83 -35.46
C VAL A 706 0.01 11.64 -36.47
N VAL A 707 0.81 12.68 -36.68
CA VAL A 707 1.92 12.71 -37.64
C VAL A 707 3.22 13.02 -36.89
N LYS A 708 4.26 12.21 -37.11
CA LYS A 708 5.58 12.46 -36.52
C LYS A 708 6.35 13.49 -37.35
N PHE A 709 7.20 14.30 -36.71
CA PHE A 709 8.03 15.32 -37.38
C PHE A 709 8.84 14.75 -38.55
N ARG A 710 9.34 13.52 -38.43
CA ARG A 710 10.07 12.82 -39.51
C ARG A 710 9.20 12.67 -40.77
N LEU A 711 7.96 12.24 -40.62
CA LEU A 711 7.03 12.07 -41.74
C LEU A 711 6.74 13.40 -42.45
N ALA A 712 6.59 14.50 -41.73
CA ALA A 712 6.42 15.82 -42.36
C ALA A 712 7.61 16.20 -43.25
N ARG A 713 8.85 15.87 -42.83
CA ARG A 713 10.07 16.10 -43.63
C ARG A 713 10.13 15.16 -44.83
N ASP A 714 9.77 13.89 -44.64
CA ASP A 714 9.74 12.89 -45.73
C ASP A 714 8.70 13.24 -46.81
N LEU A 715 7.55 13.79 -46.40
CA LEU A 715 6.50 14.26 -47.31
C LEU A 715 6.97 15.47 -48.14
N GLU A 716 7.67 16.43 -47.53
CA GLU A 716 8.18 17.63 -48.22
C GLU A 716 9.08 17.26 -49.40
N VAL A 717 10.00 16.31 -49.20
CA VAL A 717 10.98 15.90 -50.21
C VAL A 717 10.43 14.89 -51.23
N ASN A 718 9.23 14.33 -51.02
CA ASN A 718 8.66 13.33 -51.93
C ASN A 718 8.22 13.98 -53.25
N PRO A 719 8.86 13.70 -54.40
CA PRO A 719 8.54 14.35 -55.69
C PRO A 719 7.18 13.92 -56.27
N LEU A 720 6.59 12.84 -55.77
CA LEU A 720 5.30 12.30 -56.23
C LEU A 720 4.13 12.71 -55.32
N LEU A 721 4.35 13.57 -54.33
CA LEU A 721 3.30 13.98 -53.40
C LEU A 721 2.12 14.65 -54.12
N SER A 722 0.99 13.95 -54.15
CA SER A 722 -0.33 14.47 -54.55
C SER A 722 -1.24 14.64 -53.33
N ARG A 723 -2.42 15.24 -53.52
CA ARG A 723 -3.42 15.38 -52.44
C ARG A 723 -3.93 14.02 -51.95
N GLU A 724 -4.09 13.06 -52.86
CA GLU A 724 -4.51 11.68 -52.59
C GLU A 724 -3.41 10.95 -51.81
N LEU A 725 -2.17 11.01 -52.30
CA LEU A 725 -1.05 10.37 -51.64
C LEU A 725 -0.77 10.96 -50.25
N PHE A 726 -0.95 12.27 -50.08
CA PHE A 726 -0.86 12.92 -48.77
C PHE A 726 -1.86 12.29 -47.78
N LYS A 727 -3.13 12.11 -48.17
CA LYS A 727 -4.17 11.51 -47.31
C LYS A 727 -3.84 10.08 -46.89
N GLU A 728 -3.18 9.32 -47.75
CA GLU A 728 -2.76 7.95 -47.44
C GLU A 728 -1.56 7.94 -46.48
N LEU A 729 -0.51 8.70 -46.81
CA LEU A 729 0.75 8.66 -46.07
C LEU A 729 0.65 9.21 -44.65
N VAL A 730 -0.21 10.21 -44.40
CA VAL A 730 -0.42 10.75 -43.03
C VAL A 730 -1.06 9.75 -42.06
N ARG A 731 -1.47 8.57 -42.54
CA ARG A 731 -2.03 7.48 -41.72
C ARG A 731 -1.08 6.29 -41.52
N ALA A 732 0.08 6.30 -42.17
CA ALA A 732 0.93 5.10 -42.31
C ALA A 732 1.75 4.73 -41.06
N ASP A 733 1.97 5.66 -40.12
CA ASP A 733 2.88 5.48 -38.98
C ASP A 733 2.27 6.02 -37.65
N PRO A 734 1.26 5.34 -37.08
CA PRO A 734 0.65 5.75 -35.83
C PRO A 734 1.62 5.63 -34.62
N PRO A 735 1.32 6.30 -33.49
CA PRO A 735 2.01 6.06 -32.23
C PRO A 735 1.77 4.63 -31.71
N GLU A 736 2.84 3.96 -31.29
CA GLU A 736 2.79 2.63 -30.66
C GLU A 736 3.44 2.68 -29.28
N TYR A 737 2.86 1.97 -28.31
CA TYR A 737 3.41 1.89 -26.96
C TYR A 737 4.43 0.76 -26.83
N HIS A 738 5.58 1.11 -26.31
CA HIS A 738 6.64 0.19 -25.90
C HIS A 738 6.92 0.43 -24.42
N ALA A 739 6.71 -0.63 -23.62
CA ALA A 739 6.98 -0.58 -22.18
C ALA A 739 8.46 -0.24 -21.95
N SER A 740 8.69 0.73 -21.07
CA SER A 740 10.05 1.03 -20.61
C SER A 740 10.54 -0.15 -19.74
N GLN A 741 11.75 -0.66 -20.00
CA GLN A 741 12.37 -1.73 -19.20
C GLN A 741 12.95 -1.20 -17.88
N LEU A 742 12.33 -0.18 -17.29
CA LEU A 742 12.83 0.49 -16.09
C LEU A 742 12.39 -0.30 -14.85
N ALA A 743 13.31 -0.53 -13.92
CA ALA A 743 12.96 -1.05 -12.60
C ALA A 743 12.04 -0.05 -11.88
N LEU A 744 11.01 -0.55 -11.20
CA LEU A 744 10.08 0.26 -10.42
C LEU A 744 10.82 0.92 -9.24
N LEU A 745 10.61 2.24 -9.07
CA LEU A 745 11.18 3.10 -8.01
C LEU A 745 10.71 2.75 -6.59
#